data_AF-A0A1G6FD69-F1
#
_entry.id   AF-A0A1G6FD69-F1
#
_cell.length_a   1.000
_cell.length_b   1.000
_cell.length_c   1.000
_cell.angle_alpha   90.00
_cell.angle_beta   90.00
_cell.angle_gamma   90.00
#
_symmetry.space_group_name_H-M   'P 1'
#
loop_
_entity.id
_entity.type
_entity.pdbx_description
1 polymer ?
#
loop_
_entity_poly.entity_id
_entity_poly.type
_entity_poly.pdbx_seq_one_letter_code
_entity_poly.pdbx_strand_id
1 'polypeptide(L)'
;MKKSFWKKGLTMGMVCTMVFTSACGKKETAPEQEKTKVESRIDKDHVYRMEDIELPVNGDSYIQNCCTTKENFYTLVDFYGEDEDEDEISLFKMRFDTENVEKVPLDTEGNTSYRCLAVDEKENLYLIKTVYSDEYMAKIQAMEDEEESDEEVVSDSESAETAEETSVEEAGSKEDEDSDKATEEADSANNNEENVEAATDDTTMSEEATDSDVKTTMVKLSPSGDVIWDQPLTESDAKDYVRSMIYVKDKGILTQSSGKFSFYDENTGEGKHIAERKPDGDDDYYYAYMYAMRDGSIYIYEDNWDGDSTGLVKFNPDNMSFDGEASLPEGVYGGSSLYPGKCYDFYIADSTSISAFNIGDEKTTLICDLTSSDILSNYFSYVGDDESGKLYVLNNDEDSEPMLASMVKVDPSEIADKETITIGTVWTPMDVRKQVVRFNRKSDKYRISLIDYADDNLDDTGDAYSDSINKLGLDLVQGQGPDMLIVDYDMPIQSYAEKGVFEPLDSYIENDTDIQLSDYVTNIVDSTRVGGKLYTVVPSFSVSTCVAAKDNVGDEKVTLGNYKDICEKNGIDPAVGMGAMTRNSASELYATTGTTYIDYENATCNYDSEGFVDLLKFVKQFPEEMDEDMDYEEYDTYYRENKSLLLSYNISSFKEYQVLEKGYFGKDIVFNGFPTVDGGESYISVNTQIAMNKDCKNKEAAWEFMKSFLVDDYQDRLDYGFPIKTSALEAQAEKAQHKPYYIDSDGKKVETSESWHAGGQDIEITEMSKEETGKLIDFIKSLTNTVAYENKVETIIYEEADAFYEDQKSAEEVADIIQSRVSIYLSENN
;
A
#
# COMPACT_ATOMS: atom_id res chain seq x y z
N MET A 1 41.94 38.31 24.48
CA MET A 1 43.03 37.90 25.40
C MET A 1 43.76 36.71 24.79
N LYS A 2 45.10 36.68 24.84
CA LYS A 2 45.99 35.73 24.16
C LYS A 2 46.13 34.37 24.87
N LYS A 3 46.26 33.29 24.08
CA LYS A 3 47.26 32.18 24.07
C LYS A 3 46.57 30.91 23.53
N SER A 4 46.81 30.35 22.34
CA SER A 4 48.01 29.75 21.70
C SER A 4 48.74 28.70 22.53
N PHE A 5 48.79 27.43 22.07
CA PHE A 5 50.02 26.73 21.62
C PHE A 5 49.76 25.34 20.93
N TRP A 6 50.20 25.25 19.66
CA TRP A 6 50.74 24.16 18.81
C TRP A 6 50.52 22.62 18.99
N LYS A 7 49.99 22.01 17.91
CA LYS A 7 50.60 21.17 16.81
C LYS A 7 51.49 19.91 17.06
N LYS A 8 51.17 18.91 16.20
CA LYS A 8 51.86 17.69 15.67
C LYS A 8 51.38 16.39 16.35
N GLY A 9 50.86 15.35 15.69
CA GLY A 9 50.87 14.90 14.29
C GLY A 9 51.49 13.50 14.23
N LEU A 10 50.74 12.45 13.87
CA LEU A 10 51.28 11.22 13.28
C LEU A 10 50.16 10.31 12.72
N THR A 11 50.31 9.99 11.44
CA THR A 11 49.62 8.99 10.62
C THR A 11 50.12 7.57 10.91
N MET A 12 49.21 6.59 10.98
CA MET A 12 49.39 5.13 10.74
C MET A 12 48.01 4.50 11.06
N GLY A 13 47.23 3.94 10.13
CA GLY A 13 47.61 2.92 9.16
C GLY A 13 47.57 1.55 9.84
N MET A 14 46.37 0.97 10.05
CA MET A 14 46.21 -0.39 10.58
C MET A 14 45.42 -1.23 9.59
N VAL A 15 46.19 -1.82 8.65
CA VAL A 15 45.81 -2.97 7.83
C VAL A 15 45.78 -4.19 8.74
N CYS A 16 44.60 -4.75 9.02
CA CYS A 16 44.47 -6.07 9.64
C CYS A 16 44.37 -7.14 8.55
N THR A 17 45.53 -7.66 8.14
CA THR A 17 45.65 -8.87 7.33
C THR A 17 45.31 -10.09 8.19
N MET A 18 44.15 -10.72 7.99
CA MET A 18 43.88 -12.04 8.55
C MET A 18 44.58 -13.11 7.69
N VAL A 19 45.74 -13.54 8.16
CA VAL A 19 46.45 -14.69 7.62
C VAL A 19 45.73 -15.96 8.10
N PHE A 20 44.99 -16.63 7.22
CA PHE A 20 44.58 -18.02 7.42
C PHE A 20 45.83 -18.91 7.45
N THR A 21 46.21 -19.38 8.63
CA THR A 21 47.16 -20.49 8.76
C THR A 21 46.38 -21.78 8.93
N SER A 22 46.35 -22.57 7.87
CA SER A 22 45.93 -23.96 7.86
C SER A 22 46.90 -24.80 8.69
N ALA A 23 46.41 -25.39 9.78
CA ALA A 23 47.11 -26.39 10.56
C ALA A 23 46.21 -27.59 10.84
N CYS A 24 46.37 -28.65 10.04
CA CYS A 24 45.87 -29.98 10.34
C CYS A 24 46.48 -30.51 11.66
N GLY A 25 45.64 -30.83 12.65
CA GLY A 25 46.13 -31.44 13.89
C GLY A 25 45.08 -31.89 14.90
N LYS A 26 44.57 -33.12 14.72
CA LYS A 26 43.98 -34.04 15.72
C LYS A 26 42.66 -33.65 16.44
N LYS A 27 41.65 -34.48 16.13
CA LYS A 27 40.45 -34.84 16.90
C LYS A 27 40.51 -34.50 18.41
N GLU A 28 39.82 -33.44 18.77
CA GLU A 28 39.03 -33.38 20.01
C GLU A 28 37.59 -33.06 19.60
N THR A 29 36.67 -33.93 19.98
CA THR A 29 35.22 -33.72 19.86
C THR A 29 34.85 -32.47 20.64
N ALA A 30 34.51 -31.40 19.92
CA ALA A 30 33.82 -30.25 20.48
C ALA A 30 32.45 -30.71 21.03
N PRO A 31 31.94 -30.08 22.10
CA PRO A 31 30.58 -30.38 22.58
C PRO A 31 29.59 -29.98 21.48
N GLU A 32 28.63 -30.85 21.17
CA GLU A 32 27.42 -30.46 20.43
C GLU A 32 26.79 -29.29 21.20
N GLN A 33 26.89 -28.07 20.68
CA GLN A 33 25.92 -27.03 21.03
C GLN A 33 24.59 -27.49 20.44
N GLU A 34 23.57 -27.66 21.30
CA GLU A 34 22.19 -27.82 20.84
C GLU A 34 21.87 -26.67 19.91
N LYS A 35 21.74 -26.98 18.61
CA LYS A 35 21.16 -26.06 17.62
C LYS A 35 19.72 -25.83 18.06
N THR A 36 19.47 -24.73 18.74
CA THR A 36 18.12 -24.38 19.20
C THR A 36 17.48 -23.64 18.04
N LYS A 37 16.55 -24.31 17.36
CA LYS A 37 15.71 -23.69 16.33
C LYS A 37 14.92 -22.55 16.95
N VAL A 38 14.65 -21.48 16.20
CA VAL A 38 13.69 -20.46 16.62
C VAL A 38 12.30 -21.13 16.70
N GLU A 39 11.90 -21.56 17.89
CA GLU A 39 10.53 -22.02 18.17
C GLU A 39 9.71 -20.79 18.58
N SER A 40 8.95 -20.22 17.65
CA SER A 40 7.83 -19.35 18.03
C SER A 40 6.71 -20.23 18.59
N ARG A 41 6.60 -20.27 19.92
CA ARG A 41 5.42 -20.83 20.57
C ARG A 41 4.37 -19.74 20.62
N ILE A 42 3.13 -20.09 20.29
CA ILE A 42 2.02 -19.15 20.45
C ILE A 42 1.94 -18.70 21.89
N ASP A 43 1.78 -17.39 22.09
CA ASP A 43 1.43 -16.88 23.41
C ASP A 43 -0.07 -17.08 23.63
N LYS A 44 -0.39 -18.18 24.30
CA LYS A 44 -1.77 -18.57 24.60
C LYS A 44 -2.51 -17.56 25.44
N ASP A 45 -1.81 -16.67 26.15
CA ASP A 45 -2.43 -15.62 26.96
C ASP A 45 -3.00 -14.47 26.12
N HIS A 46 -2.75 -14.44 24.81
CA HIS A 46 -3.22 -13.39 23.88
C HIS A 46 -4.08 -13.92 22.74
N VAL A 47 -4.67 -15.11 22.90
CA VAL A 47 -5.54 -15.74 21.90
C VAL A 47 -7.01 -15.42 22.15
N TYR A 48 -7.68 -14.93 21.11
CA TYR A 48 -9.08 -14.55 21.11
C TYR A 48 -9.85 -15.32 20.03
N ARG A 49 -11.17 -15.41 20.21
CA ARG A 49 -12.12 -15.77 19.17
C ARG A 49 -12.94 -14.54 18.82
N MET A 50 -13.12 -14.29 17.53
CA MET A 50 -14.05 -13.29 17.04
C MET A 50 -15.43 -13.92 16.89
N GLU A 51 -16.46 -13.23 17.40
CA GLU A 51 -17.86 -13.62 17.32
C GLU A 51 -18.66 -12.47 16.71
N ASP A 52 -19.16 -12.70 15.50
CA ASP A 52 -19.89 -11.70 14.72
C ASP A 52 -21.16 -11.27 15.45
N ILE A 53 -21.42 -9.95 15.40
CA ILE A 53 -22.64 -9.32 15.91
C ILE A 53 -23.40 -8.82 14.69
N GLU A 54 -24.51 -9.48 14.40
CA GLU A 54 -25.35 -9.18 13.24
C GLU A 54 -25.90 -7.75 13.35
N LEU A 55 -25.35 -6.85 12.54
CA LEU A 55 -26.00 -5.58 12.23
C LEU A 55 -27.06 -5.87 11.18
N PRO A 56 -28.26 -5.28 11.27
CA PRO A 56 -29.31 -5.48 10.26
C PRO A 56 -29.01 -4.62 9.02
N VAL A 57 -27.84 -4.86 8.42
CA VAL A 57 -27.37 -4.27 7.17
C VAL A 57 -27.73 -5.22 6.03
N ASN A 58 -28.25 -4.70 4.92
CA ASN A 58 -28.43 -5.47 3.69
C ASN A 58 -27.98 -4.58 2.53
N GLY A 59 -27.23 -5.14 1.58
CA GLY A 59 -26.69 -4.40 0.44
C GLY A 59 -25.39 -3.67 0.78
N ASP A 60 -24.92 -2.87 -0.17
CA ASP A 60 -23.69 -2.09 -0.03
C ASP A 60 -23.88 -1.04 1.07
N SER A 61 -22.99 -1.05 2.05
CA SER A 61 -23.13 -0.20 3.23
C SER A 61 -21.79 0.21 3.78
N TYR A 62 -21.76 1.36 4.44
CA TYR A 62 -20.57 1.93 5.04
C TYR A 62 -20.85 2.42 6.45
N ILE A 63 -19.98 2.06 7.40
CA ILE A 63 -20.12 2.52 8.78
C ILE A 63 -19.30 3.79 8.98
N GLN A 64 -19.98 4.94 9.08
CA GLN A 64 -19.33 6.24 9.18
C GLN A 64 -18.60 6.47 10.51
N ASN A 65 -19.38 6.51 11.60
CA ASN A 65 -18.94 7.02 12.89
C ASN A 65 -19.54 6.17 14.00
N CYS A 66 -18.73 5.88 15.01
CA CYS A 66 -19.17 5.17 16.19
C CYS A 66 -18.84 5.93 17.47
N CYS A 67 -19.65 5.71 18.50
CA CYS A 67 -19.37 6.21 19.84
C CYS A 67 -19.91 5.24 20.89
N THR A 68 -19.47 5.40 22.13
CA THR A 68 -19.91 4.53 23.22
C THR A 68 -20.37 5.31 24.45
N THR A 69 -21.31 4.71 25.14
CA THR A 69 -21.63 5.00 26.54
C THR A 69 -21.07 3.87 27.41
N LYS A 70 -21.33 3.95 28.71
CA LYS A 70 -21.02 2.86 29.64
C LYS A 70 -21.65 1.53 29.19
N GLU A 71 -22.91 1.54 28.77
CA GLU A 71 -23.71 0.33 28.53
C GLU A 71 -23.93 0.00 27.05
N ASN A 72 -23.74 0.97 26.15
CA ASN A 72 -24.11 0.81 24.75
C ASN A 72 -23.04 1.35 23.79
N PHE A 73 -22.98 0.72 22.62
CA PHE A 73 -22.31 1.18 21.42
C PHE A 73 -23.34 1.75 20.45
N TYR A 74 -22.99 2.82 19.76
CA TYR A 74 -23.81 3.46 18.73
C TYR A 74 -23.01 3.62 17.45
N THR A 75 -23.66 3.43 16.31
CA THR A 75 -23.02 3.63 15.01
C THR A 75 -23.99 4.12 13.95
N LEU A 76 -23.54 5.05 13.12
CA LEU A 76 -24.21 5.44 11.88
C LEU A 76 -23.77 4.52 10.75
N VAL A 77 -24.72 4.12 9.91
CA VAL A 77 -24.50 3.28 8.75
C VAL A 77 -25.23 3.89 7.56
N ASP A 78 -24.49 4.12 6.48
CA ASP A 78 -25.04 4.46 5.18
C ASP A 78 -25.33 3.19 4.41
N PHE A 79 -26.45 3.18 3.71
CA PHE A 79 -26.85 2.16 2.75
C PHE A 79 -26.88 2.81 1.39
N TYR A 80 -26.24 2.16 0.42
CA TYR A 80 -26.19 2.62 -0.96
C TYR A 80 -27.08 1.71 -1.81
N GLY A 81 -28.05 2.30 -2.51
CA GLY A 81 -28.98 1.59 -3.40
C GLY A 81 -28.49 1.49 -4.85
N GLU A 82 -29.26 0.83 -5.73
CA GLU A 82 -28.98 0.87 -7.19
C GLU A 82 -29.29 2.26 -7.80
N ASP A 83 -30.11 3.09 -7.12
CA ASP A 83 -30.47 4.48 -7.46
C ASP A 83 -30.30 5.38 -6.20
N GLU A 84 -29.88 6.64 -6.31
CA GLU A 84 -29.69 7.56 -5.15
C GLU A 84 -30.98 7.76 -4.30
N ASP A 85 -32.15 7.59 -4.89
CA ASP A 85 -33.45 7.62 -4.20
C ASP A 85 -33.63 6.46 -3.19
N GLU A 86 -32.74 5.47 -3.20
CA GLU A 86 -32.71 4.31 -2.30
C GLU A 86 -31.64 4.42 -1.20
N ASP A 87 -30.80 5.46 -1.21
CA ASP A 87 -29.80 5.69 -0.17
C ASP A 87 -30.47 5.97 1.17
N GLU A 88 -30.09 5.21 2.20
CA GLU A 88 -30.66 5.32 3.53
C GLU A 88 -29.55 5.45 4.58
N ILE A 89 -29.71 6.40 5.51
CA ILE A 89 -28.90 6.43 6.72
C ILE A 89 -29.65 5.84 7.91
N SER A 90 -28.99 4.95 8.65
CA SER A 90 -29.53 4.37 9.88
C SER A 90 -28.58 4.53 11.06
N LEU A 91 -29.16 4.75 12.24
CA LEU A 91 -28.44 4.70 13.51
C LEU A 91 -28.78 3.39 14.22
N PHE A 92 -27.76 2.63 14.57
CA PHE A 92 -27.90 1.42 15.38
C PHE A 92 -27.34 1.63 16.78
N LYS A 93 -27.98 0.97 17.74
CA LYS A 93 -27.56 0.88 19.13
C LYS A 93 -27.39 -0.58 19.49
N MET A 94 -26.23 -0.94 20.02
CA MET A 94 -25.95 -2.26 20.58
C MET A 94 -25.75 -2.15 22.09
N ARG A 95 -26.43 -3.00 22.87
CA ARG A 95 -26.14 -3.15 24.31
C ARG A 95 -24.97 -4.11 24.53
N PHE A 96 -23.93 -3.70 25.25
CA PHE A 96 -22.76 -4.57 25.51
C PHE A 96 -23.11 -5.86 26.28
N ASP A 97 -24.07 -5.80 27.20
CA ASP A 97 -24.42 -6.94 28.07
C ASP A 97 -25.17 -8.07 27.36
N THR A 98 -25.85 -7.76 26.26
CA THR A 98 -26.72 -8.69 25.54
C THR A 98 -26.37 -8.84 24.08
N GLU A 99 -25.56 -7.93 23.53
CA GLU A 99 -25.18 -7.84 22.11
C GLU A 99 -26.40 -7.73 21.18
N ASN A 100 -27.53 -7.31 21.73
CA ASN A 100 -28.71 -7.02 20.95
C ASN A 100 -28.54 -5.66 20.27
N VAL A 101 -28.72 -5.66 18.96
CA VAL A 101 -28.74 -4.47 18.12
C VAL A 101 -30.18 -4.02 17.90
N GLU A 102 -30.45 -2.73 18.05
CA GLU A 102 -31.72 -2.10 17.70
C GLU A 102 -31.49 -0.85 16.86
N LYS A 103 -32.40 -0.59 15.91
CA LYS A 103 -32.42 0.66 15.15
C LYS A 103 -32.96 1.78 16.03
N VAL A 104 -32.22 2.86 16.12
CA VAL A 104 -32.65 4.09 16.78
C VAL A 104 -33.39 4.94 15.75
N PRO A 105 -34.60 5.47 16.07
CA PRO A 105 -35.32 6.32 15.13
C PRO A 105 -34.52 7.57 14.76
N LEU A 106 -34.34 7.78 13.45
CA LEU A 106 -33.87 9.03 12.85
C LEU A 106 -34.94 9.54 11.88
N ASP A 107 -35.09 10.86 11.82
CA ASP A 107 -35.98 11.51 10.87
C ASP A 107 -35.23 11.71 9.54
N THR A 108 -35.38 10.75 8.63
CA THR A 108 -34.80 10.77 7.29
C THR A 108 -35.80 11.24 6.23
N GLU A 109 -36.95 11.82 6.62
CA GLU A 109 -37.91 12.36 5.67
C GLU A 109 -37.34 13.60 4.95
N GLY A 110 -37.41 13.61 3.62
CA GLY A 110 -37.04 14.74 2.76
C GLY A 110 -35.54 15.01 2.76
N ASN A 111 -34.83 14.48 1.75
CA ASN A 111 -33.41 14.69 1.42
C ASN A 111 -32.57 15.13 2.62
N THR A 112 -32.59 14.30 3.67
CA THR A 112 -31.96 14.62 4.96
C THR A 112 -30.85 13.63 5.21
N SER A 113 -29.64 14.15 5.36
CA SER A 113 -28.46 13.39 5.75
C SER A 113 -28.06 13.69 7.19
N TYR A 114 -27.46 12.70 7.86
CA TYR A 114 -26.83 12.89 9.16
C TYR A 114 -25.36 12.48 9.08
N ARG A 115 -24.51 13.19 9.81
CA ARG A 115 -23.09 12.83 9.97
C ARG A 115 -22.59 13.24 11.34
N CYS A 116 -21.43 12.69 11.71
CA CYS A 116 -20.84 12.79 13.04
C CYS A 116 -21.78 12.25 14.13
N LEU A 117 -21.22 11.64 15.17
CA LEU A 117 -22.05 11.05 16.22
C LEU A 117 -21.40 11.24 17.59
N ALA A 118 -22.14 11.84 18.52
CA ALA A 118 -21.79 11.89 19.92
C ALA A 118 -23.00 11.61 20.80
N VAL A 119 -22.76 11.08 22.00
CA VAL A 119 -23.81 10.66 22.93
C VAL A 119 -23.50 11.16 24.35
N ASP A 120 -24.51 11.70 25.03
CA ASP A 120 -24.37 12.10 26.45
C ASP A 120 -24.70 10.96 27.43
N GLU A 121 -24.46 11.19 28.72
CA GLU A 121 -24.73 10.19 29.78
C GLU A 121 -26.21 9.84 29.94
N LYS A 122 -27.12 10.62 29.36
CA LYS A 122 -28.57 10.37 29.34
C LYS A 122 -29.02 9.70 28.04
N GLU A 123 -28.07 9.26 27.22
CA GLU A 123 -28.26 8.68 25.88
C GLU A 123 -28.92 9.64 24.88
N ASN A 124 -28.84 10.96 25.10
CA ASN A 124 -29.22 11.90 24.05
C ASN A 124 -28.13 11.92 22.99
N LEU A 125 -28.55 12.00 21.73
CA LEU A 125 -27.69 11.94 20.56
C LEU A 125 -27.42 13.34 20.04
N TYR A 126 -26.22 13.53 19.51
CA TYR A 126 -25.80 14.75 18.84
C TYR A 126 -25.28 14.37 17.47
N LEU A 127 -25.84 15.03 16.46
CA LEU A 127 -25.56 14.77 15.05
C LEU A 127 -25.47 16.12 14.32
N ILE A 128 -24.75 16.14 13.21
CA ILE A 128 -24.89 17.20 12.21
C ILE A 128 -25.95 16.73 11.23
N LYS A 129 -27.01 17.52 11.08
CA LYS A 129 -28.13 17.29 10.17
C LYS A 129 -27.99 18.22 8.97
N THR A 130 -28.03 17.66 7.77
CA THR A 130 -28.09 18.41 6.52
C THR A 130 -29.43 18.16 5.87
N VAL A 131 -30.13 19.22 5.43
CA VAL A 131 -31.37 19.13 4.67
C VAL A 131 -31.16 19.78 3.32
N TYR A 132 -31.32 19.00 2.24
CA TYR A 132 -31.23 19.45 0.87
C TYR A 132 -32.61 19.85 0.36
N SER A 133 -32.70 20.98 -0.35
CA SER A 133 -33.97 21.38 -0.98
C SER A 133 -34.28 20.52 -2.20
N ASP A 134 -35.57 20.31 -2.50
CA ASP A 134 -35.99 19.61 -3.73
C ASP A 134 -35.44 20.29 -4.99
N GLU A 135 -35.24 21.61 -4.97
CA GLU A 135 -34.66 22.37 -6.07
C GLU A 135 -33.16 22.11 -6.22
N TYR A 136 -32.44 21.85 -5.13
CA TYR A 136 -31.04 21.45 -5.15
C TYR A 136 -30.86 20.04 -5.71
N MET A 137 -31.65 19.08 -5.22
CA MET A 137 -31.61 17.70 -5.76
C MET A 137 -31.98 17.68 -7.25
N ALA A 138 -32.96 18.49 -7.67
CA ALA A 138 -33.30 18.61 -9.08
C ALA A 138 -32.20 19.27 -9.94
N LYS A 139 -31.30 20.07 -9.34
CA LYS A 139 -30.12 20.61 -10.04
C LYS A 139 -29.04 19.54 -10.19
N ILE A 140 -28.77 18.76 -9.14
CA ILE A 140 -27.84 17.63 -9.18
C ILE A 140 -28.27 16.64 -10.27
N GLN A 141 -29.52 16.18 -10.22
CA GLN A 141 -30.09 15.30 -11.25
C GLN A 141 -29.99 15.89 -12.67
N ALA A 142 -30.19 17.21 -12.83
CA ALA A 142 -30.11 17.85 -14.14
C ALA A 142 -28.67 17.98 -14.66
N MET A 143 -27.67 18.03 -13.78
CA MET A 143 -26.26 18.02 -14.14
C MET A 143 -25.83 16.61 -14.56
N GLU A 144 -26.28 15.58 -13.85
CA GLU A 144 -26.06 14.16 -14.22
C GLU A 144 -26.76 13.80 -15.52
N ASP A 145 -28.02 14.21 -15.70
CA ASP A 145 -28.76 14.03 -16.95
C ASP A 145 -28.06 14.76 -18.12
N GLU A 146 -27.36 15.88 -17.87
CA GLU A 146 -26.57 16.59 -18.87
C GLU A 146 -25.27 15.84 -19.19
N GLU A 147 -24.57 15.27 -18.20
CA GLU A 147 -23.39 14.41 -18.39
C GLU A 147 -23.73 13.10 -19.14
N GLU A 148 -24.82 12.40 -18.79
CA GLU A 148 -25.32 11.25 -19.55
C GLU A 148 -25.74 11.65 -20.98
N SER A 149 -26.29 12.86 -21.17
CA SER A 149 -26.70 13.34 -22.49
C SER A 149 -25.53 13.76 -23.37
N ASP A 150 -24.45 14.31 -22.80
CA ASP A 150 -23.22 14.62 -23.54
C ASP A 150 -22.47 13.34 -23.94
N GLU A 151 -22.57 12.25 -23.14
CA GLU A 151 -22.14 10.91 -23.55
C GLU A 151 -23.00 10.32 -24.69
N GLU A 152 -24.33 10.52 -24.68
CA GLU A 152 -25.18 10.07 -25.80
C GLU A 152 -25.01 10.93 -27.07
N VAL A 153 -24.77 12.24 -26.96
CA VAL A 153 -24.74 13.19 -28.10
C VAL A 153 -23.44 13.12 -28.91
N VAL A 154 -22.33 12.63 -28.36
CA VAL A 154 -21.11 12.33 -29.16
C VAL A 154 -21.33 11.16 -30.13
N SER A 155 -22.33 10.30 -29.88
CA SER A 155 -22.62 9.14 -30.75
C SER A 155 -23.49 9.46 -31.98
N ASP A 156 -24.20 10.61 -32.00
CA ASP A 156 -25.27 10.82 -32.98
C ASP A 156 -25.39 12.28 -33.51
N SER A 157 -24.30 12.89 -34.01
CA SER A 157 -24.42 14.04 -34.94
C SER A 157 -23.27 14.27 -35.93
N GLU A 158 -22.92 13.26 -36.74
CA GLU A 158 -22.46 13.56 -38.10
C GLU A 158 -23.67 14.03 -38.95
N SER A 159 -23.87 15.35 -39.08
CA SER A 159 -24.16 16.02 -40.37
C SER A 159 -24.74 17.45 -40.28
N ALA A 160 -24.20 18.29 -41.19
CA ALA A 160 -24.81 19.48 -41.82
C ALA A 160 -24.55 20.88 -41.22
N GLU A 161 -23.50 21.49 -41.76
CA GLU A 161 -23.44 22.79 -42.47
C GLU A 161 -23.98 24.11 -41.86
N THR A 162 -23.07 25.10 -41.92
CA THR A 162 -23.20 26.53 -42.32
C THR A 162 -23.31 27.65 -41.27
N ALA A 163 -22.18 28.33 -41.09
CA ALA A 163 -21.91 29.78 -41.25
C ALA A 163 -22.87 30.83 -40.62
N GLU A 164 -22.33 31.69 -39.76
CA GLU A 164 -22.07 33.10 -40.09
C GLU A 164 -21.24 33.83 -39.01
N GLU A 165 -20.56 34.88 -39.47
CA GLU A 165 -19.70 35.87 -38.80
C GLU A 165 -20.35 36.48 -37.54
N THR A 166 -19.68 37.07 -36.54
CA THR A 166 -18.96 38.36 -36.65
C THR A 166 -18.30 38.73 -35.30
N SER A 167 -16.98 38.98 -35.34
CA SER A 167 -16.30 40.23 -34.96
C SER A 167 -16.41 40.87 -33.55
N VAL A 168 -15.23 41.14 -32.95
CA VAL A 168 -14.66 42.47 -32.58
C VAL A 168 -14.05 42.53 -31.17
N GLU A 169 -12.71 42.68 -31.20
CA GLU A 169 -11.81 43.60 -30.48
C GLU A 169 -11.63 43.55 -28.96
N GLU A 170 -10.40 43.16 -28.60
CA GLU A 170 -9.37 43.93 -27.88
C GLU A 170 -9.77 44.80 -26.68
N ALA A 171 -9.15 44.50 -25.54
CA ALA A 171 -8.40 45.50 -24.79
C ALA A 171 -7.30 44.80 -23.97
N GLY A 172 -6.04 45.18 -24.22
CA GLY A 172 -4.88 44.61 -23.56
C GLY A 172 -4.30 45.44 -22.41
N SER A 173 -2.99 45.23 -22.25
CA SER A 173 -2.03 45.88 -21.34
C SER A 173 -1.99 45.30 -19.92
N LYS A 174 -0.85 45.11 -19.27
CA LYS A 174 0.57 45.24 -19.62
C LYS A 174 1.38 44.69 -18.44
N GLU A 175 2.55 44.14 -18.77
CA GLU A 175 3.78 43.93 -17.99
C GLU A 175 3.98 44.85 -16.77
N ASP A 176 4.58 44.30 -15.70
CA ASP A 176 5.85 44.80 -15.14
C ASP A 176 6.57 43.73 -14.31
N GLU A 177 7.90 43.74 -14.43
CA GLU A 177 8.91 42.77 -14.01
C GLU A 177 9.35 42.89 -12.52
N ASP A 178 10.03 41.83 -12.07
CA ASP A 178 11.30 41.81 -11.31
C ASP A 178 11.28 41.78 -9.75
N SER A 179 11.72 40.67 -9.14
CA SER A 179 13.10 40.54 -8.62
C SER A 179 13.31 39.41 -7.59
N ASP A 180 14.44 38.72 -7.80
CA ASP A 180 15.13 37.67 -7.03
C ASP A 180 15.07 37.70 -5.49
N LYS A 181 14.98 36.51 -4.88
CA LYS A 181 16.02 35.98 -3.97
C LYS A 181 15.80 34.53 -3.52
N ALA A 182 16.83 33.71 -3.77
CA ALA A 182 17.03 32.35 -3.29
C ALA A 182 17.28 32.24 -1.77
N THR A 183 16.85 31.11 -1.21
CA THR A 183 17.51 30.40 -0.10
C THR A 183 17.23 28.91 -0.24
N GLU A 184 18.31 28.14 -0.37
CA GLU A 184 18.37 26.67 -0.34
C GLU A 184 18.09 26.17 1.10
N GLU A 185 17.07 25.32 1.28
CA GLU A 185 17.02 24.31 2.34
C GLU A 185 16.53 23.00 1.70
N ALA A 186 17.20 21.92 2.06
CA ALA A 186 17.08 20.60 1.46
C ALA A 186 15.99 19.83 2.20
N ASP A 187 14.95 19.41 1.48
CA ASP A 187 13.91 18.53 1.99
C ASP A 187 13.99 17.17 1.30
N SER A 188 14.25 16.17 2.13
CA SER A 188 14.10 14.76 1.85
C SER A 188 12.84 14.27 2.55
N ALA A 189 11.78 14.01 1.80
CA ALA A 189 10.65 13.21 2.26
C ALA A 189 9.97 12.61 1.02
N ASN A 190 10.10 11.30 0.85
CA ASN A 190 9.40 10.54 -0.16
C ASN A 190 8.49 9.53 0.54
N ASN A 191 7.22 9.57 0.17
CA ASN A 191 6.25 8.49 0.02
C ASN A 191 5.91 7.60 1.22
N ASN A 192 4.71 7.84 1.78
CA ASN A 192 3.72 6.80 2.08
C ASN A 192 2.37 7.44 2.42
N GLU A 193 1.69 8.03 1.43
CA GLU A 193 0.28 8.45 1.56
C GLU A 193 -0.47 8.18 0.25
N GLU A 194 -0.56 6.91 -0.15
CA GLU A 194 -1.59 6.44 -1.08
C GLU A 194 -2.36 5.31 -0.40
N ASN A 195 -3.35 5.68 0.41
CA ASN A 195 -4.58 4.94 0.69
C ASN A 195 -5.29 5.53 1.91
N VAL A 196 -6.02 6.61 1.72
CA VAL A 196 -7.33 6.84 2.37
C VAL A 196 -8.14 7.81 1.49
N GLU A 197 -8.47 7.39 0.28
CA GLU A 197 -9.66 7.93 -0.40
C GLU A 197 -10.75 6.87 -0.31
N ALA A 198 -11.27 6.68 0.91
CA ALA A 198 -12.57 6.06 1.05
C ALA A 198 -13.56 6.99 0.35
N ALA A 199 -14.26 6.47 -0.65
CA ALA A 199 -15.30 7.15 -1.43
C ALA A 199 -16.31 7.85 -0.50
N THR A 200 -15.99 9.07 -0.12
CA THR A 200 -16.99 10.08 0.14
C THR A 200 -17.22 10.69 -1.22
N ASP A 201 -18.43 10.55 -1.71
CA ASP A 201 -18.96 11.29 -2.83
C ASP A 201 -18.78 12.79 -2.53
N ASP A 202 -17.59 13.30 -2.87
CA ASP A 202 -17.23 14.70 -2.70
C ASP A 202 -17.71 15.37 -3.97
N THR A 203 -19.02 15.59 -4.04
CA THR A 203 -19.60 16.50 -5.01
C THR A 203 -18.90 17.84 -4.74
N THR A 204 -17.88 18.12 -5.54
CA THR A 204 -17.19 19.42 -5.56
C THR A 204 -18.27 20.50 -5.47
N MET A 205 -18.24 21.28 -4.39
CA MET A 205 -19.17 22.38 -4.18
C MET A 205 -19.06 23.31 -5.38
N SER A 206 -19.95 23.14 -6.36
CA SER A 206 -20.03 24.05 -7.49
C SER A 206 -20.25 25.45 -6.93
N GLU A 207 -19.51 26.42 -7.46
CA GLU A 207 -19.55 27.83 -7.01
C GLU A 207 -20.95 28.49 -7.15
N GLU A 208 -22.00 27.73 -7.49
CA GLU A 208 -23.38 28.18 -7.76
C GLU A 208 -24.44 27.73 -6.74
N ALA A 209 -24.11 26.97 -5.68
CA ALA A 209 -25.06 26.69 -4.61
C ALA A 209 -25.30 27.93 -3.73
N THR A 210 -26.50 28.53 -3.80
CA THR A 210 -26.86 29.62 -2.89
C THR A 210 -27.21 29.07 -1.50
N ASP A 211 -26.86 29.79 -0.43
CA ASP A 211 -27.14 29.52 1.01
C ASP A 211 -28.63 29.22 1.35
N SER A 212 -29.54 29.27 0.36
CA SER A 212 -30.95 28.86 0.48
C SER A 212 -31.23 27.38 0.15
N ASP A 213 -30.28 26.67 -0.45
CA ASP A 213 -30.52 25.38 -1.13
C ASP A 213 -30.14 24.16 -0.27
N VAL A 214 -29.25 24.36 0.71
CA VAL A 214 -28.78 23.36 1.69
C VAL A 214 -28.80 23.99 3.08
N LYS A 215 -29.36 23.29 4.07
CA LYS A 215 -29.37 23.75 5.47
C LYS A 215 -28.70 22.74 6.38
N THR A 216 -27.56 23.13 6.95
CA THR A 216 -26.79 22.29 7.88
C THR A 216 -26.88 22.82 9.31
N THR A 217 -27.21 21.94 10.26
CA THR A 217 -27.39 22.29 11.68
C THR A 217 -26.81 21.23 12.62
N MET A 218 -26.49 21.64 13.85
CA MET A 218 -26.25 20.73 14.97
C MET A 218 -27.60 20.39 15.60
N VAL A 219 -27.89 19.10 15.75
CA VAL A 219 -29.14 18.63 16.36
C VAL A 219 -28.86 17.80 17.60
N LYS A 220 -29.65 18.01 18.66
CA LYS A 220 -29.73 17.13 19.82
C LYS A 220 -31.05 16.37 19.81
N LEU A 221 -30.97 15.05 19.80
CA LEU A 221 -32.11 14.14 19.84
C LEU A 221 -32.17 13.44 21.20
N SER A 222 -33.39 13.19 21.68
CA SER A 222 -33.61 12.27 22.80
C SER A 222 -33.32 10.81 22.38
N PRO A 223 -33.21 9.86 23.33
CA PRO A 223 -33.00 8.45 23.00
C PRO A 223 -34.12 7.86 22.12
N SER A 224 -35.30 8.47 22.08
CA SER A 224 -36.43 8.07 21.22
C SER A 224 -36.41 8.70 19.82
N GLY A 225 -35.41 9.53 19.50
CA GLY A 225 -35.30 10.26 18.23
C GLY A 225 -36.04 11.61 18.24
N ASP A 226 -36.72 12.00 19.32
CA ASP A 226 -37.40 13.30 19.39
C ASP A 226 -36.38 14.45 19.47
N VAL A 227 -36.54 15.47 18.63
CA VAL A 227 -35.68 16.68 18.63
C VAL A 227 -35.83 17.45 19.95
N ILE A 228 -34.71 17.64 20.65
CA ILE A 228 -34.61 18.47 21.86
C ILE A 228 -34.29 19.91 21.45
N TRP A 229 -33.30 20.10 20.57
CA TRP A 229 -32.98 21.36 19.92
C TRP A 229 -32.28 21.12 18.58
N ASP A 230 -32.35 22.11 17.71
CA ASP A 230 -31.78 22.15 16.36
C ASP A 230 -31.26 23.57 16.12
N GLN A 231 -29.95 23.74 15.97
CA GLN A 231 -29.27 25.03 15.94
C GLN A 231 -28.30 25.14 14.76
N PRO A 232 -28.17 26.32 14.13
CA PRO A 232 -27.19 26.52 13.07
C PRO A 232 -25.78 26.23 13.58
N LEU A 233 -24.95 25.69 12.68
CA LEU A 233 -23.52 25.57 12.93
C LEU A 233 -22.89 26.96 13.14
N THR A 234 -21.73 27.00 13.80
CA THR A 234 -20.91 28.20 13.81
C THR A 234 -20.41 28.51 12.40
N GLU A 235 -20.01 29.75 12.14
CA GLU A 235 -19.43 30.14 10.84
C GLU A 235 -18.22 29.28 10.46
N SER A 236 -17.40 28.88 11.44
CA SER A 236 -16.26 27.98 11.22
C SER A 236 -16.70 26.59 10.78
N ASP A 237 -17.65 25.98 11.48
CA ASP A 237 -18.11 24.62 11.23
C ASP A 237 -19.04 24.53 10.00
N ALA A 238 -19.66 25.64 9.60
CA ALA A 238 -20.46 25.74 8.38
C ALA A 238 -19.60 25.92 7.13
N LYS A 239 -18.45 26.60 7.26
CA LYS A 239 -17.53 26.86 6.15
C LYS A 239 -16.66 25.63 5.83
N ASP A 240 -16.21 24.92 6.87
CA ASP A 240 -15.27 23.81 6.74
C ASP A 240 -15.90 22.51 7.27
N TYR A 241 -15.54 21.36 6.69
CA TYR A 241 -16.08 20.06 7.11
C TYR A 241 -15.71 19.74 8.58
N VAL A 242 -16.72 19.51 9.42
CA VAL A 242 -16.51 19.05 10.80
C VAL A 242 -16.01 17.61 10.78
N ARG A 243 -14.72 17.41 11.06
CA ARG A 243 -14.06 16.10 11.02
C ARG A 243 -14.22 15.32 12.31
N SER A 244 -14.29 16.00 13.45
CA SER A 244 -14.40 15.35 14.76
C SER A 244 -15.39 16.07 15.68
N MET A 245 -16.14 15.30 16.46
CA MET A 245 -17.17 15.79 17.36
C MET A 245 -17.21 14.93 18.63
N ILE A 246 -17.11 15.57 19.80
CA ILE A 246 -17.10 14.86 21.08
C ILE A 246 -18.00 15.53 22.13
N TYR A 247 -18.61 14.70 22.98
CA TYR A 247 -19.38 15.18 24.12
C TYR A 247 -18.47 15.56 25.29
N VAL A 248 -18.63 16.80 25.75
CA VAL A 248 -17.97 17.34 26.94
C VAL A 248 -18.96 17.28 28.10
N LYS A 249 -18.71 16.37 29.03
CA LYS A 249 -19.60 16.04 30.14
C LYS A 249 -20.15 17.27 30.87
N ASP A 250 -21.47 17.31 31.01
CA ASP A 250 -22.27 18.35 31.67
C ASP A 250 -22.10 19.77 31.09
N LYS A 251 -21.52 19.92 29.89
CA LYS A 251 -21.21 21.22 29.28
C LYS A 251 -21.74 21.35 27.86
N GLY A 252 -21.51 20.38 26.98
CA GLY A 252 -21.84 20.55 25.57
C GLY A 252 -21.07 19.68 24.59
N ILE A 253 -20.98 20.13 23.35
CA ILE A 253 -20.25 19.47 22.25
C ILE A 253 -19.05 20.31 21.85
N LEU A 254 -17.90 19.67 21.70
CA LEU A 254 -16.72 20.25 21.06
C LEU A 254 -16.60 19.67 19.64
N THR A 255 -16.36 20.54 18.66
CA THR A 255 -16.14 20.20 17.26
C THR A 255 -14.78 20.72 16.78
N GLN A 256 -14.25 20.08 15.73
CA GLN A 256 -13.07 20.54 15.00
C GLN A 256 -13.34 20.52 13.49
N SER A 257 -13.00 21.62 12.82
CA SER A 257 -13.03 21.77 11.35
C SER A 257 -11.78 22.51 10.88
N SER A 258 -10.88 21.82 10.17
CA SER A 258 -9.64 22.41 9.60
C SER A 258 -8.87 23.32 10.57
N GLY A 259 -8.71 22.89 11.82
CA GLY A 259 -7.97 23.59 12.87
C GLY A 259 -8.76 24.59 13.68
N LYS A 260 -10.01 24.83 13.33
CA LYS A 260 -10.93 25.68 14.09
C LYS A 260 -11.75 24.81 15.02
N PHE A 261 -11.90 25.27 16.26
CA PHE A 261 -12.65 24.58 17.30
C PHE A 261 -13.86 25.39 17.71
N SER A 262 -15.03 24.74 17.72
CA SER A 262 -16.29 25.32 18.16
C SER A 262 -16.88 24.55 19.33
N PHE A 263 -17.64 25.24 20.19
CA PHE A 263 -18.30 24.66 21.35
C PHE A 263 -19.79 24.99 21.34
N TYR A 264 -20.64 23.98 21.49
CA TYR A 264 -22.11 24.09 21.52
C TYR A 264 -22.64 23.75 22.91
N ASP A 265 -23.42 24.63 23.53
CA ASP A 265 -23.98 24.41 24.88
C ASP A 265 -24.95 23.22 24.93
N GLU A 266 -24.86 22.36 25.96
CA GLU A 266 -25.69 21.15 26.10
C GLU A 266 -27.20 21.44 26.07
N ASN A 267 -27.63 22.57 26.63
CA ASN A 267 -29.03 22.88 26.89
C ASN A 267 -29.64 23.77 25.80
N THR A 268 -28.88 24.73 25.28
CA THR A 268 -29.39 25.68 24.27
C THR A 268 -28.99 25.30 22.85
N GLY A 269 -27.89 24.55 22.68
CA GLY A 269 -27.24 24.30 21.40
C GLY A 269 -26.57 25.53 20.79
N GLU A 270 -26.49 26.66 21.52
CA GLU A 270 -25.82 27.87 21.01
C GLU A 270 -24.32 27.58 20.81
N GLY A 271 -23.89 27.63 19.55
CA GLY A 271 -22.49 27.44 19.14
C GLY A 271 -21.66 28.71 19.27
N LYS A 272 -20.39 28.56 19.66
CA LYS A 272 -19.38 29.61 19.61
C LYS A 272 -18.05 29.05 19.15
N HIS A 273 -17.35 29.78 18.30
CA HIS A 273 -15.93 29.55 18.06
C HIS A 273 -15.16 29.79 19.37
N ILE A 274 -14.24 28.87 19.72
CA ILE A 274 -13.47 28.97 20.97
C ILE A 274 -11.97 29.14 20.74
N ALA A 275 -11.43 28.61 19.66
CA ALA A 275 -10.00 28.62 19.38
C ALA A 275 -9.70 28.20 17.94
N GLU A 276 -8.52 28.57 17.46
CA GLU A 276 -7.92 28.11 16.21
C GLU A 276 -6.51 27.63 16.52
N ARG A 277 -6.15 26.47 15.98
CA ARG A 277 -4.82 25.87 16.04
C ARG A 277 -4.50 25.43 14.61
N LYS A 278 -3.52 26.08 14.00
CA LYS A 278 -2.98 25.75 12.69
C LYS A 278 -1.45 25.86 12.77
N PRO A 279 -0.68 25.08 11.99
CA PRO A 279 0.75 25.27 11.86
C PRO A 279 1.03 26.64 11.22
N ASP A 280 2.19 27.22 11.47
CA ASP A 280 2.65 28.41 10.75
C ASP A 280 3.12 27.97 9.34
N GLY A 281 2.29 28.14 8.30
CA GLY A 281 2.59 27.76 6.91
C GLY A 281 1.44 28.08 5.95
N ASP A 282 1.69 28.07 4.64
CA ASP A 282 0.67 28.27 3.59
C ASP A 282 -0.13 26.97 3.27
N ASP A 283 0.17 25.85 3.94
CA ASP A 283 -0.57 24.59 3.74
C ASP A 283 -1.92 24.61 4.46
N ASP A 284 -3.00 24.49 3.67
CA ASP A 284 -4.38 24.55 4.15
C ASP A 284 -4.85 23.27 4.89
N TYR A 285 -4.01 22.23 4.94
CA TYR A 285 -4.35 20.92 5.51
C TYR A 285 -3.92 20.80 6.97
N TYR A 286 -4.87 20.93 7.90
CA TYR A 286 -4.67 20.61 9.31
C TYR A 286 -5.60 19.47 9.76
N TYR A 287 -4.99 18.36 10.15
CA TYR A 287 -5.65 17.18 10.68
C TYR A 287 -5.50 17.14 12.20
N ALA A 288 -6.62 17.16 12.93
CA ALA A 288 -6.62 16.93 14.37
C ALA A 288 -7.73 15.97 14.77
N TYR A 289 -7.37 15.03 15.64
CA TYR A 289 -8.26 14.00 16.15
C TYR A 289 -8.55 14.24 17.62
N MET A 290 -9.81 14.24 18.01
CA MET A 290 -10.22 14.48 19.39
C MET A 290 -10.66 13.19 20.08
N TYR A 291 -10.23 13.01 21.33
CA TYR A 291 -10.49 11.81 22.11
C TYR A 291 -11.17 12.18 23.43
N ALA A 292 -12.29 11.52 23.72
CA ALA A 292 -12.95 11.57 25.01
C ALA A 292 -12.52 10.36 25.85
N MET A 293 -11.80 10.61 26.94
CA MET A 293 -11.24 9.56 27.79
C MET A 293 -12.26 9.08 28.83
N ARG A 294 -12.06 7.87 29.36
CA ARG A 294 -12.90 7.28 30.43
C ARG A 294 -13.01 8.11 31.71
N ASP A 295 -12.02 8.95 32.02
CA ASP A 295 -12.03 9.84 33.19
C ASP A 295 -12.75 11.18 32.91
N GLY A 296 -13.23 11.39 31.68
CA GLY A 296 -13.86 12.61 31.19
C GLY A 296 -12.87 13.68 30.72
N SER A 297 -11.56 13.40 30.76
CA SER A 297 -10.57 14.25 30.11
C SER A 297 -10.73 14.19 28.60
N ILE A 298 -10.36 15.27 27.94
CA ILE A 298 -10.37 15.38 26.49
C ILE A 298 -8.96 15.68 26.01
N TYR A 299 -8.52 14.95 25.00
CA TYR A 299 -7.23 15.17 24.34
C TYR A 299 -7.42 15.39 22.85
N ILE A 300 -6.47 16.09 22.26
CA ILE A 300 -6.38 16.31 20.82
C ILE A 300 -5.01 15.81 20.38
N TYR A 301 -4.98 14.98 19.35
CA TYR A 301 -3.77 14.71 18.61
C TYR A 301 -3.62 15.77 17.51
N GLU A 302 -2.44 16.37 17.46
CA GLU A 302 -2.03 17.27 16.40
C GLU A 302 -0.83 16.65 15.72
N ASP A 303 -0.88 16.59 14.39
CA ASP A 303 0.26 16.14 13.62
C ASP A 303 1.30 17.26 13.55
N ASN A 304 2.56 16.95 13.85
CA ASN A 304 3.64 17.92 13.81
C ASN A 304 4.70 17.43 12.83
N TRP A 305 4.63 17.94 11.61
CA TRP A 305 5.48 17.55 10.48
C TRP A 305 6.96 17.93 10.69
N ASP A 306 7.24 18.84 11.64
CA ASP A 306 8.60 19.24 12.05
C ASP A 306 9.34 18.19 12.91
N GLY A 307 8.76 17.01 13.15
CA GLY A 307 9.44 15.83 13.72
C GLY A 307 9.81 15.90 15.22
N ASP A 308 9.66 17.05 15.89
CA ASP A 308 10.18 17.24 17.25
C ASP A 308 9.16 16.99 18.39
N SER A 309 7.86 16.83 18.11
CA SER A 309 6.88 16.39 19.11
C SER A 309 5.55 15.88 18.54
N THR A 310 5.38 14.56 18.41
CA THR A 310 4.04 13.97 18.37
C THR A 310 3.48 13.94 19.80
N GLY A 311 2.29 14.52 20.00
CA GLY A 311 1.79 14.69 21.36
C GLY A 311 0.29 14.92 21.43
N LEU A 312 -0.29 14.48 22.55
CA LEU A 312 -1.67 14.74 22.92
C LEU A 312 -1.74 16.04 23.71
N VAL A 313 -2.53 17.00 23.24
CA VAL A 313 -2.81 18.25 23.94
C VAL A 313 -4.12 18.13 24.69
N LYS A 314 -4.10 18.41 26.00
CA LYS A 314 -5.30 18.30 26.84
C LYS A 314 -6.19 19.53 26.68
N PHE A 315 -7.48 19.30 26.48
CA PHE A 315 -8.50 20.35 26.49
C PHE A 315 -8.99 20.63 27.91
N ASN A 316 -9.07 21.92 28.25
CA ASN A 316 -9.60 22.43 29.50
C ASN A 316 -11.00 23.02 29.28
N PRO A 317 -12.06 22.30 29.67
CA PRO A 317 -13.42 22.72 29.37
C PRO A 317 -13.94 23.84 30.29
N ASP A 318 -13.20 24.25 31.32
CA ASP A 318 -13.62 25.34 32.22
C ASP A 318 -13.33 26.73 31.67
N ASN A 319 -12.23 26.87 30.92
CA ASN A 319 -11.81 28.11 30.27
C ASN A 319 -11.81 28.01 28.73
N MET A 320 -12.11 26.83 28.17
CA MET A 320 -12.10 26.55 26.73
C MET A 320 -10.71 26.77 26.11
N SER A 321 -9.64 26.37 26.81
CA SER A 321 -8.27 26.41 26.30
C SER A 321 -7.65 25.03 26.19
N PHE A 322 -6.50 24.96 25.53
CA PHE A 322 -5.71 23.75 25.35
C PHE A 322 -4.46 23.88 26.21
N ASP A 323 -4.41 23.11 27.29
CA ASP A 323 -3.39 23.23 28.33
C ASP A 323 -2.84 21.84 28.67
N GLY A 324 -1.52 21.66 28.56
CA GLY A 324 -0.84 20.45 28.99
C GLY A 324 -0.65 19.44 27.86
N GLU A 325 0.52 18.81 27.88
CA GLU A 325 0.99 17.88 26.86
C GLU A 325 1.20 16.50 27.48
N ALA A 326 0.89 15.48 26.69
CA ALA A 326 1.17 14.09 26.97
C ALA A 326 1.84 13.46 25.75
N SER A 327 2.90 12.70 26.00
CA SER A 327 3.59 11.95 24.95
C SER A 327 2.90 10.60 24.72
N LEU A 328 2.96 10.12 23.48
CA LEU A 328 2.62 8.75 23.13
C LEU A 328 3.79 7.81 23.48
N PRO A 329 3.55 6.51 23.69
CA PRO A 329 4.61 5.52 23.82
C PRO A 329 5.51 5.46 22.57
N GLU A 330 6.72 4.91 22.73
CA GLU A 330 7.64 4.67 21.61
C GLU A 330 6.97 3.80 20.53
N GLY A 331 7.10 4.20 19.25
CA GLY A 331 6.52 3.50 18.10
C GLY A 331 5.00 3.67 17.93
N VAL A 332 4.34 4.53 18.73
CA VAL A 332 2.91 4.81 18.59
C VAL A 332 2.70 6.16 17.91
N TYR A 333 2.08 6.11 16.74
CA TYR A 333 1.59 7.28 16.01
C TYR A 333 0.14 7.55 16.39
N GLY A 334 -0.24 8.83 16.42
CA GLY A 334 -1.60 9.23 16.78
C GLY A 334 -2.57 9.15 15.61
N GLY A 335 -3.68 9.89 15.71
CA GLY A 335 -4.63 10.03 14.62
C GLY A 335 -5.79 9.03 14.64
N SER A 336 -6.20 8.56 13.46
CA SER A 336 -7.31 7.63 13.27
C SER A 336 -7.06 6.24 13.89
N SER A 337 -5.81 5.89 14.18
CA SER A 337 -5.42 4.59 14.75
C SER A 337 -5.47 4.51 16.28
N LEU A 338 -5.86 5.59 16.98
CA LEU A 338 -6.03 5.61 18.44
C LEU A 338 -7.50 5.49 18.84
N TYR A 339 -7.83 4.43 19.59
CA TYR A 339 -9.20 4.17 20.02
C TYR A 339 -9.36 4.29 21.54
N PRO A 340 -10.13 5.26 22.06
CA PRO A 340 -10.35 5.40 23.49
C PRO A 340 -11.04 4.19 24.11
N GLY A 341 -10.47 3.69 25.22
CA GLY A 341 -10.97 2.53 25.95
C GLY A 341 -11.56 2.83 27.33
N LYS A 342 -12.12 1.81 27.97
CA LYS A 342 -12.61 1.79 29.35
C LYS A 342 -11.60 1.15 30.30
N CYS A 343 -10.95 0.06 29.90
CA CYS A 343 -9.91 -0.60 30.70
C CYS A 343 -8.52 0.02 30.52
N TYR A 344 -8.23 0.53 29.33
CA TYR A 344 -7.03 1.30 28.99
C TYR A 344 -7.43 2.69 28.49
N ASP A 345 -6.50 3.64 28.49
CA ASP A 345 -6.80 4.97 27.94
C ASP A 345 -6.96 4.87 26.42
N PHE A 346 -6.08 4.11 25.75
CA PHE A 346 -6.17 3.84 24.31
C PHE A 346 -5.89 2.37 23.98
N TYR A 347 -6.59 1.88 22.96
CA TYR A 347 -6.21 0.74 22.14
C TYR A 347 -5.61 1.23 20.83
N ILE A 348 -4.72 0.42 20.28
CA ILE A 348 -4.21 0.52 18.91
C ILE A 348 -4.35 -0.85 18.27
N ALA A 349 -4.56 -0.88 16.97
CA ALA A 349 -4.56 -2.13 16.22
C ALA A 349 -3.80 -1.94 14.92
N ASP A 350 -2.99 -2.94 14.62
CA ASP A 350 -2.35 -3.11 13.33
C ASP A 350 -2.87 -4.42 12.72
N SER A 351 -2.35 -4.79 11.55
CA SER A 351 -2.81 -6.00 10.89
C SER A 351 -2.59 -7.24 11.80
N THR A 352 -1.51 -7.31 12.57
CA THR A 352 -1.03 -8.46 13.36
C THR A 352 -1.49 -8.49 14.82
N SER A 353 -1.76 -7.34 15.43
CA SER A 353 -2.00 -7.24 16.86
C SER A 353 -3.05 -6.19 17.25
N ILE A 354 -3.65 -6.38 18.42
CA ILE A 354 -4.32 -5.32 19.18
C ILE A 354 -3.51 -5.11 20.45
N SER A 355 -3.05 -3.88 20.66
CA SER A 355 -2.29 -3.46 21.83
C SER A 355 -2.99 -2.31 22.54
N ALA A 356 -2.60 -2.03 23.78
CA ALA A 356 -3.20 -0.95 24.57
C ALA A 356 -2.16 -0.23 25.44
N PHE A 357 -2.44 1.01 25.80
CA PHE A 357 -1.60 1.79 26.71
C PHE A 357 -2.42 2.79 27.53
N ASN A 358 -1.82 3.27 28.62
CA ASN A 358 -2.30 4.42 29.37
C ASN A 358 -1.38 5.61 29.13
N ILE A 359 -1.91 6.82 29.22
CA ILE A 359 -1.10 8.03 29.06
C ILE A 359 0.02 8.04 30.12
N GLY A 360 1.26 8.12 29.66
CA GLY A 360 2.46 8.07 30.51
C GLY A 360 3.15 6.70 30.58
N ASP A 361 2.61 5.67 29.92
CA ASP A 361 3.31 4.41 29.70
C ASP A 361 4.44 4.62 28.67
N GLU A 362 5.59 3.97 28.88
CA GLU A 362 6.73 4.05 27.93
C GLU A 362 6.55 3.11 26.72
N LYS A 363 5.76 2.04 26.87
CA LYS A 363 5.51 1.00 25.87
C LYS A 363 4.07 0.52 25.93
N THR A 364 3.60 -0.04 24.82
CA THR A 364 2.27 -0.66 24.73
C THR A 364 2.26 -2.04 25.41
N THR A 365 1.06 -2.50 25.75
CA THR A 365 0.78 -3.85 26.25
C THR A 365 0.03 -4.63 25.18
N LEU A 366 0.57 -5.77 24.74
CA LEU A 366 -0.14 -6.68 23.83
C LEU A 366 -1.44 -7.16 24.48
N ILE A 367 -2.56 -7.02 23.79
CA ILE A 367 -3.86 -7.51 24.24
C ILE A 367 -4.24 -8.77 23.48
N CYS A 368 -4.27 -8.69 22.14
CA CYS A 368 -4.61 -9.79 21.25
C CYS A 368 -3.52 -9.94 20.18
N ASP A 369 -3.02 -11.15 19.98
CA ASP A 369 -2.25 -11.52 18.79
C ASP A 369 -3.25 -12.09 17.77
N LEU A 370 -3.55 -11.30 16.73
CA LEU A 370 -4.56 -11.65 15.72
C LEU A 370 -4.12 -12.87 14.91
N THR A 371 -2.83 -12.97 14.63
CA THR A 371 -2.25 -14.10 13.90
C THR A 371 -2.35 -15.38 14.72
N SER A 372 -1.98 -15.35 16.01
CA SER A 372 -2.15 -16.48 16.94
C SER A 372 -3.62 -16.84 17.19
N SER A 373 -4.51 -15.86 17.06
CA SER A 373 -5.97 -16.01 17.17
C SER A 373 -6.64 -16.56 15.91
N ASP A 374 -5.87 -16.74 14.82
CA ASP A 374 -6.41 -17.11 13.51
C ASP A 374 -7.49 -16.12 13.03
N ILE A 375 -7.31 -14.83 13.32
CA ILE A 375 -8.16 -13.71 12.91
C ILE A 375 -7.45 -12.95 11.79
N LEU A 376 -8.17 -12.68 10.70
CA LEU A 376 -7.70 -11.85 9.61
C LEU A 376 -8.49 -10.54 9.66
N SER A 377 -7.77 -9.44 9.82
CA SER A 377 -8.28 -8.08 9.63
C SER A 377 -7.10 -7.25 9.12
N ASN A 378 -7.31 -6.50 8.06
CA ASN A 378 -6.27 -5.63 7.49
C ASN A 378 -6.31 -4.28 8.19
N TYR A 379 -7.51 -3.84 8.51
CA TYR A 379 -7.82 -2.60 9.16
C TYR A 379 -8.95 -2.82 10.17
N PHE A 380 -8.96 -2.04 11.24
CA PHE A 380 -10.12 -1.90 12.11
C PHE A 380 -10.49 -0.42 12.10
N SER A 381 -11.74 -0.08 11.82
CA SER A 381 -12.23 1.29 11.96
C SER A 381 -12.64 1.61 13.41
N TYR A 382 -12.75 0.59 14.27
CA TYR A 382 -12.94 0.76 15.71
C TYR A 382 -12.38 -0.40 16.52
N VAL A 383 -11.77 -0.07 17.67
CA VAL A 383 -11.44 -1.02 18.74
C VAL A 383 -11.86 -0.43 20.08
N GLY A 384 -12.64 -1.16 20.87
CA GLY A 384 -12.95 -0.72 22.23
C GLY A 384 -13.49 -1.82 23.10
N ASP A 385 -13.80 -1.49 24.34
CA ASP A 385 -14.21 -2.45 25.35
C ASP A 385 -15.42 -2.01 26.18
N ASP A 386 -16.05 -3.00 26.80
CA ASP A 386 -17.02 -2.76 27.86
C ASP A 386 -16.34 -2.63 29.24
N GLU A 387 -17.14 -2.40 30.28
CA GLU A 387 -16.66 -2.27 31.68
C GLU A 387 -16.06 -3.55 32.26
N SER A 388 -16.27 -4.70 31.61
CA SER A 388 -15.67 -5.98 32.00
C SER A 388 -14.32 -6.23 31.31
N GLY A 389 -13.98 -5.42 30.30
CA GLY A 389 -12.82 -5.61 29.44
C GLY A 389 -13.07 -6.57 28.28
N LYS A 390 -14.34 -6.88 27.97
CA LYS A 390 -14.69 -7.59 26.73
C LYS A 390 -14.51 -6.62 25.57
N LEU A 391 -13.72 -7.04 24.58
CA LEU A 391 -13.37 -6.24 23.42
C LEU A 391 -14.43 -6.34 22.31
N TYR A 392 -14.56 -5.27 21.55
CA TYR A 392 -15.43 -5.10 20.38
C TYR A 392 -14.63 -4.43 19.29
N VAL A 393 -14.79 -4.91 18.06
CA VAL A 393 -14.08 -4.42 16.88
C VAL A 393 -15.05 -4.17 15.75
N LEU A 394 -14.73 -3.19 14.90
CA LEU A 394 -15.45 -2.90 13.68
C LEU A 394 -14.47 -2.88 12.51
N ASN A 395 -14.86 -3.51 11.40
CA ASN A 395 -14.11 -3.49 10.15
C ASN A 395 -15.02 -2.99 9.02
N ASN A 396 -14.51 -2.05 8.23
CA ASN A 396 -15.08 -1.56 6.96
C ASN A 396 -14.09 -1.96 5.85
N ASP A 397 -13.94 -3.25 5.59
CA ASP A 397 -13.06 -3.71 4.49
C ASP A 397 -13.76 -3.39 3.18
N GLU A 398 -13.13 -2.70 2.25
CA GLU A 398 -13.76 -2.28 0.98
C GLU A 398 -14.29 -3.48 0.17
N ASP A 399 -13.67 -4.64 0.34
CA ASP A 399 -14.04 -5.90 -0.32
C ASP A 399 -15.09 -6.74 0.45
N SER A 400 -15.64 -6.26 1.59
CA SER A 400 -16.59 -7.03 2.38
C SER A 400 -17.62 -6.19 3.14
N GLU A 401 -18.78 -6.78 3.42
CA GLU A 401 -19.80 -6.13 4.25
C GLU A 401 -19.21 -5.68 5.60
N PRO A 402 -19.55 -4.46 6.08
CA PRO A 402 -19.09 -3.99 7.37
C PRO A 402 -19.43 -4.96 8.50
N MET A 403 -18.44 -5.28 9.32
CA MET A 403 -18.56 -6.30 10.35
C MET A 403 -18.32 -5.69 11.73
N LEU A 404 -19.33 -5.80 12.60
CA LEU A 404 -19.19 -5.61 14.04
C LEU A 404 -18.99 -6.98 14.70
N ALA A 405 -17.98 -7.11 15.56
CA ALA A 405 -17.74 -8.36 16.26
C ALA A 405 -17.30 -8.14 17.71
N SER A 406 -17.58 -9.12 18.56
CA SER A 406 -16.96 -9.21 19.88
C SER A 406 -15.74 -10.12 19.87
N MET A 407 -14.78 -9.80 20.72
CA MET A 407 -13.52 -10.53 20.85
C MET A 407 -13.50 -11.22 22.21
N VAL A 408 -13.64 -12.55 22.19
CA VAL A 408 -13.71 -13.39 23.38
C VAL A 408 -12.35 -14.04 23.64
N LYS A 409 -11.71 -13.67 24.75
CA LYS A 409 -10.45 -14.31 25.17
C LYS A 409 -10.65 -15.81 25.39
N VAL A 410 -9.85 -16.63 24.72
CA VAL A 410 -9.89 -18.08 24.86
C VAL A 410 -9.12 -18.48 26.12
N ASP A 411 -9.65 -19.40 26.91
CA ASP A 411 -8.90 -19.94 28.05
C ASP A 411 -7.62 -20.64 27.51
N PRO A 412 -6.41 -20.24 27.96
CA PRO A 412 -5.17 -20.85 27.50
C PRO A 412 -5.13 -22.38 27.61
N SER A 413 -5.89 -22.96 28.53
CA SER A 413 -6.01 -24.42 28.72
C SER A 413 -6.91 -25.12 27.70
N GLU A 414 -7.76 -24.38 26.99
CA GLU A 414 -8.61 -24.89 25.90
C GLU A 414 -7.91 -24.88 24.54
N ILE A 415 -6.78 -24.15 24.43
CA ILE A 415 -6.00 -24.05 23.21
C ILE A 415 -5.15 -25.33 23.05
N ALA A 416 -5.52 -26.14 22.06
CA ALA A 416 -4.82 -27.39 21.75
C ALA A 416 -3.35 -27.15 21.38
N ASP A 417 -2.46 -28.00 21.90
CA ASP A 417 -1.06 -28.03 21.47
C ASP A 417 -0.99 -28.69 20.09
N LYS A 418 -0.75 -27.89 19.05
CA LYS A 418 -0.47 -28.33 17.68
C LYS A 418 1.05 -28.39 17.45
N GLU A 419 1.49 -29.25 16.55
CA GLU A 419 2.88 -29.25 16.08
C GLU A 419 3.14 -27.97 15.25
N THR A 420 4.08 -27.12 15.68
CA THR A 420 4.41 -25.88 14.97
C THR A 420 5.28 -26.15 13.75
N ILE A 421 4.92 -25.50 12.64
CA ILE A 421 5.74 -25.33 11.44
C ILE A 421 6.03 -23.83 11.33
N THR A 422 7.30 -23.43 11.13
CA THR A 422 7.65 -22.01 11.08
C THR A 422 7.87 -21.52 9.64
N ILE A 423 7.37 -20.32 9.33
CA ILE A 423 7.71 -19.58 8.12
C ILE A 423 8.51 -18.35 8.53
N GLY A 424 9.72 -18.18 8.00
CA GLY A 424 10.45 -16.91 8.12
C GLY A 424 10.14 -15.98 6.96
N THR A 425 10.15 -14.68 7.23
CA THR A 425 9.93 -13.62 6.24
C THR A 425 10.65 -12.35 6.72
N VAL A 426 10.88 -11.41 5.81
CA VAL A 426 11.19 -10.01 6.13
C VAL A 426 10.01 -9.22 5.60
N TRP A 427 9.20 -8.66 6.50
CA TRP A 427 7.87 -8.12 6.19
C TRP A 427 6.92 -9.19 5.66
N THR A 428 5.93 -9.57 6.46
CA THR A 428 5.01 -10.66 6.09
C THR A 428 4.04 -10.24 4.96
N PRO A 429 4.03 -10.94 3.80
CA PRO A 429 3.04 -10.68 2.76
C PRO A 429 1.61 -11.03 3.21
N MET A 430 0.64 -10.20 2.82
CA MET A 430 -0.76 -10.36 3.21
C MET A 430 -1.38 -11.67 2.70
N ASP A 431 -1.07 -12.05 1.47
CA ASP A 431 -1.56 -13.27 0.83
C ASP A 431 -1.06 -14.54 1.55
N VAL A 432 0.21 -14.56 1.96
CA VAL A 432 0.80 -15.60 2.80
C VAL A 432 0.05 -15.69 4.13
N ARG A 433 -0.20 -14.56 4.77
CA ARG A 433 -0.93 -14.50 6.05
C ARG A 433 -2.35 -15.04 5.94
N LYS A 434 -3.09 -14.64 4.88
CA LYS A 434 -4.42 -15.18 4.56
C LYS A 434 -4.39 -16.70 4.44
N GLN A 435 -3.38 -17.27 3.77
CA GLN A 435 -3.22 -18.74 3.68
C GLN A 435 -2.85 -19.39 5.00
N VAL A 436 -1.98 -18.78 5.82
CA VAL A 436 -1.59 -19.29 7.14
C VAL A 436 -2.82 -19.46 8.04
N VAL A 437 -3.67 -18.44 8.11
CA VAL A 437 -4.90 -18.50 8.91
C VAL A 437 -5.84 -19.59 8.39
N ARG A 438 -6.03 -19.69 7.06
CA ARG A 438 -6.87 -20.74 6.45
C ARG A 438 -6.34 -22.15 6.76
N PHE A 439 -5.03 -22.35 6.70
CA PHE A 439 -4.39 -23.62 7.05
C PHE A 439 -4.59 -23.95 8.53
N ASN A 440 -4.33 -22.99 9.43
CA ASN A 440 -4.45 -23.18 10.88
C ASN A 440 -5.87 -23.51 11.34
N ARG A 441 -6.88 -22.87 10.73
CA ARG A 441 -8.30 -23.15 10.99
C ARG A 441 -8.71 -24.56 10.54
N LYS A 442 -8.14 -25.07 9.45
CA LYS A 442 -8.46 -26.41 8.90
C LYS A 442 -7.67 -27.55 9.53
N SER A 443 -6.50 -27.28 10.09
CA SER A 443 -5.58 -28.31 10.60
C SER A 443 -5.78 -28.57 12.10
N ASP A 444 -6.13 -29.80 12.47
CA ASP A 444 -6.19 -30.23 13.87
C ASP A 444 -4.83 -30.62 14.46
N LYS A 445 -3.83 -30.89 13.61
CA LYS A 445 -2.53 -31.44 14.02
C LYS A 445 -1.41 -30.40 14.01
N TYR A 446 -1.33 -29.61 12.95
CA TYR A 446 -0.27 -28.64 12.72
C TYR A 446 -0.78 -27.21 12.85
N ARG A 447 0.11 -26.30 13.24
CA ARG A 447 -0.08 -24.86 13.15
C ARG A 447 1.13 -24.25 12.47
N ILE A 448 0.90 -23.27 11.61
CA ILE A 448 1.95 -22.44 11.06
C ILE A 448 2.09 -21.17 11.92
N SER A 449 3.34 -20.86 12.28
CA SER A 449 3.72 -19.59 12.90
C SER A 449 4.64 -18.83 11.97
N LEU A 450 4.36 -17.54 11.82
CA LEU A 450 5.24 -16.61 11.13
C LEU A 450 6.34 -16.15 12.09
N ILE A 451 7.54 -15.94 11.56
CA ILE A 451 8.68 -15.32 12.23
C ILE A 451 9.12 -14.19 11.32
N ASP A 452 8.74 -12.96 11.67
CA ASP A 452 9.22 -11.78 10.96
C ASP A 452 10.63 -11.43 11.45
N TYR A 453 11.53 -11.25 10.50
CA TYR A 453 12.93 -10.88 10.76
C TYR A 453 13.15 -9.37 10.63
N ALA A 454 12.17 -8.62 10.10
CA ALA A 454 12.18 -7.17 10.14
C ALA A 454 12.27 -6.68 11.59
N ASP A 455 13.08 -5.64 11.83
CA ASP A 455 13.20 -4.99 13.13
C ASP A 455 12.49 -3.64 13.07
N ASP A 456 11.37 -3.52 13.78
CA ASP A 456 10.59 -2.28 13.86
C ASP A 456 11.36 -1.12 14.55
N ASN A 457 12.54 -1.37 15.14
CA ASN A 457 13.33 -0.37 15.89
C ASN A 457 14.57 0.16 15.16
N LEU A 458 14.82 -0.26 13.91
CA LEU A 458 15.89 0.31 13.11
C LEU A 458 15.27 1.41 12.25
N ASP A 459 15.76 2.65 12.39
CA ASP A 459 15.38 3.78 11.52
C ASP A 459 15.27 3.30 10.07
N ASP A 460 14.21 3.72 9.37
CA ASP A 460 13.82 3.31 8.01
C ASP A 460 14.90 3.69 6.99
N THR A 461 16.01 2.97 7.09
CA THR A 461 17.27 3.16 6.41
C THR A 461 17.59 1.83 5.75
N GLY A 462 18.18 1.84 4.56
CA GLY A 462 18.53 0.61 3.82
C GLY A 462 19.41 -0.38 4.61
N ASP A 463 20.06 0.07 5.68
CA ASP A 463 20.83 -0.76 6.61
C ASP A 463 19.93 -1.73 7.42
N ALA A 464 18.73 -1.29 7.84
CA ALA A 464 17.78 -2.09 8.63
C ALA A 464 17.24 -3.30 7.85
N TYR A 465 16.84 -3.05 6.61
CA TYR A 465 16.34 -4.07 5.69
C TYR A 465 17.41 -5.11 5.39
N SER A 466 18.62 -4.64 5.02
CA SER A 466 19.78 -5.50 4.74
C SER A 466 20.15 -6.37 5.95
N ASP A 467 20.13 -5.81 7.16
CA ASP A 467 20.42 -6.54 8.39
C ASP A 467 19.39 -7.62 8.69
N SER A 468 18.11 -7.36 8.42
CA SER A 468 17.00 -8.32 8.56
C SER A 468 17.20 -9.53 7.64
N ILE A 469 17.52 -9.29 6.37
CA ILE A 469 17.84 -10.36 5.40
C ILE A 469 19.10 -11.13 5.81
N ASN A 470 20.17 -10.43 6.22
CA ASN A 470 21.42 -11.06 6.64
C ASN A 470 21.23 -11.97 7.86
N LYS A 471 20.40 -11.55 8.83
CA LYS A 471 20.06 -12.34 10.02
C LYS A 471 19.32 -13.64 9.63
N LEU A 472 18.32 -13.55 8.77
CA LEU A 472 17.60 -14.71 8.25
C LEU A 472 18.53 -15.66 7.46
N GLY A 473 19.36 -15.10 6.58
CA GLY A 473 20.39 -15.86 5.85
C GLY A 473 21.35 -16.59 6.79
N LEU A 474 21.79 -15.95 7.87
CA LEU A 474 22.68 -16.53 8.87
C LEU A 474 22.03 -17.73 9.60
N ASP A 475 20.78 -17.58 10.02
CA ASP A 475 20.03 -18.65 10.69
C ASP A 475 19.82 -19.85 9.75
N LEU A 476 19.51 -19.61 8.47
CA LEU A 476 19.39 -20.65 7.45
C LEU A 476 20.69 -21.46 7.31
N VAL A 477 21.84 -20.81 7.10
CA VAL A 477 23.12 -21.51 6.88
C VAL A 477 23.67 -22.18 8.14
N GLN A 478 23.29 -21.71 9.34
CA GLN A 478 23.65 -22.35 10.61
C GLN A 478 22.77 -23.57 10.95
N GLY A 479 21.68 -23.78 10.19
CA GLY A 479 20.67 -24.81 10.46
C GLY A 479 19.79 -24.48 11.66
N GLN A 480 19.56 -23.18 11.90
CA GLN A 480 18.64 -22.62 12.89
C GLN A 480 17.40 -21.99 12.25
N GLY A 481 17.39 -21.87 10.92
CA GLY A 481 16.32 -21.26 10.15
C GLY A 481 14.96 -21.95 10.26
N PRO A 482 13.91 -21.28 9.75
CA PRO A 482 12.53 -21.75 9.79
C PRO A 482 12.29 -23.02 8.95
N ASP A 483 11.13 -23.67 9.11
CA ASP A 483 10.73 -24.83 8.28
C ASP A 483 10.50 -24.44 6.81
N MET A 484 9.95 -23.26 6.59
CA MET A 484 9.68 -22.65 5.28
C MET A 484 10.12 -21.18 5.32
N LEU A 485 10.26 -20.58 4.15
CA LEU A 485 10.75 -19.22 3.98
C LEU A 485 9.98 -18.54 2.86
N ILE A 486 9.56 -17.30 3.09
CA ILE A 486 9.25 -16.38 2.00
C ILE A 486 10.59 -15.83 1.51
N VAL A 487 10.93 -16.19 0.27
CA VAL A 487 12.20 -15.79 -0.34
C VAL A 487 12.06 -14.36 -0.80
N ASP A 488 12.74 -13.48 -0.08
CA ASP A 488 12.84 -12.08 -0.44
C ASP A 488 13.61 -11.89 -1.76
N TYR A 489 13.33 -10.79 -2.48
CA TYR A 489 13.96 -10.52 -3.77
C TYR A 489 15.49 -10.38 -3.67
N ASP A 490 16.01 -9.93 -2.52
CA ASP A 490 17.43 -9.75 -2.25
C ASP A 490 18.15 -11.02 -1.76
N MET A 491 17.40 -12.10 -1.56
CA MET A 491 18.00 -13.35 -1.12
C MET A 491 18.63 -14.12 -2.30
N PRO A 492 19.91 -14.57 -2.17
CA PRO A 492 20.59 -15.29 -3.24
C PRO A 492 20.10 -16.74 -3.33
N ILE A 493 18.90 -16.91 -3.90
CA ILE A 493 18.19 -18.20 -4.01
C ILE A 493 19.06 -19.29 -4.63
N GLN A 494 19.85 -18.93 -5.65
CA GLN A 494 20.75 -19.86 -6.31
C GLN A 494 21.81 -20.41 -5.36
N SER A 495 22.48 -19.52 -4.62
CA SER A 495 23.49 -19.92 -3.62
C SER A 495 22.91 -20.85 -2.56
N TYR A 496 21.70 -20.54 -2.07
CA TYR A 496 21.02 -21.38 -1.07
C TYR A 496 20.62 -22.75 -1.62
N ALA A 497 20.11 -22.82 -2.85
CA ALA A 497 19.77 -24.07 -3.52
C ALA A 497 21.01 -24.95 -3.74
N GLU A 498 22.12 -24.38 -4.23
CA GLU A 498 23.38 -25.10 -4.49
C GLU A 498 24.05 -25.60 -3.20
N LYS A 499 24.01 -24.80 -2.12
CA LYS A 499 24.46 -25.21 -0.78
C LYS A 499 23.53 -26.24 -0.12
N GLY A 500 22.38 -26.51 -0.73
CA GLY A 500 21.40 -27.49 -0.26
C GLY A 500 20.67 -27.06 1.00
N VAL A 501 20.45 -25.75 1.16
CA VAL A 501 19.61 -25.17 2.21
C VAL A 501 18.13 -25.47 1.93
N PHE A 502 17.72 -25.37 0.67
CA PHE A 502 16.35 -25.63 0.26
C PHE A 502 16.11 -27.08 -0.20
N GLU A 503 14.92 -27.58 0.09
CA GLU A 503 14.41 -28.87 -0.37
C GLU A 503 13.97 -28.75 -1.84
N PRO A 504 14.41 -29.65 -2.75
CA PRO A 504 13.85 -29.72 -4.09
C PRO A 504 12.37 -30.15 -4.05
N LEU A 505 11.52 -29.45 -4.79
CA LEU A 505 10.08 -29.65 -4.80
C LEU A 505 9.59 -30.63 -5.88
N ASP A 506 10.43 -30.98 -6.86
CA ASP A 506 10.04 -31.78 -8.02
C ASP A 506 9.34 -33.10 -7.61
N SER A 507 9.87 -33.80 -6.60
CA SER A 507 9.26 -35.06 -6.12
C SER A 507 7.92 -34.88 -5.42
N TYR A 508 7.63 -33.71 -4.84
CA TYR A 508 6.32 -33.45 -4.23
C TYR A 508 5.29 -33.24 -5.33
N ILE A 509 5.62 -32.43 -6.33
CA ILE A 509 4.79 -32.19 -7.52
C ILE A 509 4.51 -33.51 -8.26
N GLU A 510 5.53 -34.33 -8.52
CA GLU A 510 5.37 -35.61 -9.24
C GLU A 510 4.49 -36.64 -8.52
N ASN A 511 4.45 -36.59 -7.19
CA ASN A 511 3.70 -37.55 -6.37
C ASN A 511 2.31 -37.03 -5.94
N ASP A 512 2.02 -35.75 -6.15
CA ASP A 512 0.74 -35.15 -5.81
C ASP A 512 -0.28 -35.39 -6.94
N THR A 513 -1.46 -35.92 -6.59
CA THR A 513 -2.49 -36.23 -7.58
C THR A 513 -3.31 -35.02 -8.00
N ASP A 514 -3.27 -33.94 -7.23
CA ASP A 514 -4.08 -32.75 -7.47
C ASP A 514 -3.31 -31.68 -8.25
N ILE A 515 -1.98 -31.85 -8.41
CA ILE A 515 -1.11 -30.93 -9.13
C ILE A 515 -0.57 -31.61 -10.38
N GLN A 516 -0.74 -30.97 -11.54
CA GLN A 516 -0.09 -31.37 -12.78
C GLN A 516 0.63 -30.15 -13.36
N LEU A 517 1.96 -30.24 -13.52
CA LEU A 517 2.78 -29.12 -13.96
C LEU A 517 2.33 -28.52 -15.31
N SER A 518 1.71 -29.34 -16.17
CA SER A 518 1.14 -28.91 -17.46
C SER A 518 -0.07 -28.00 -17.36
N ASP A 519 -0.69 -27.89 -16.18
CA ASP A 519 -1.84 -27.01 -15.94
C ASP A 519 -1.38 -25.56 -15.65
N TYR A 520 -0.09 -25.35 -15.46
CA TYR A 520 0.54 -24.08 -15.14
C TYR A 520 1.24 -23.49 -16.36
N VAL A 521 1.49 -22.18 -16.33
CA VAL A 521 2.18 -21.46 -17.39
C VAL A 521 3.66 -21.89 -17.41
N THR A 522 3.97 -22.90 -18.22
CA THR A 522 5.22 -23.68 -18.08
C THR A 522 6.48 -22.86 -18.25
N ASN A 523 6.50 -21.84 -19.12
CA ASN A 523 7.68 -20.99 -19.30
C ASN A 523 8.00 -20.19 -18.04
N ILE A 524 6.98 -19.77 -17.28
CA ILE A 524 7.14 -19.07 -15.99
C ILE A 524 7.65 -20.03 -14.93
N VAL A 525 7.09 -21.25 -14.87
CA VAL A 525 7.57 -22.25 -13.89
C VAL A 525 9.01 -22.66 -14.20
N ASP A 526 9.33 -22.90 -15.46
CA ASP A 526 10.67 -23.32 -15.87
C ASP A 526 11.72 -22.22 -15.68
N SER A 527 11.37 -20.93 -15.78
CA SER A 527 12.31 -19.83 -15.54
C SER A 527 12.76 -19.73 -14.08
N THR A 528 12.02 -20.32 -13.14
CA THR A 528 12.35 -20.34 -11.70
C THR A 528 13.25 -21.52 -11.28
N ARG A 529 13.63 -22.39 -12.22
CA ARG A 529 14.47 -23.56 -11.91
C ARG A 529 15.91 -23.16 -11.62
N VAL A 530 16.47 -23.69 -10.53
CA VAL A 530 17.90 -23.59 -10.22
C VAL A 530 18.56 -24.95 -10.43
N GLY A 531 19.59 -25.01 -11.28
CA GLY A 531 20.28 -26.28 -11.59
C GLY A 531 19.33 -27.38 -12.11
N GLY A 532 18.28 -26.99 -12.83
CA GLY A 532 17.27 -27.88 -13.40
C GLY A 532 16.18 -28.37 -12.43
N LYS A 533 16.15 -27.89 -11.18
CA LYS A 533 15.18 -28.30 -10.15
C LYS A 533 14.35 -27.11 -9.66
N LEU A 534 13.15 -27.39 -9.17
CA LEU A 534 12.30 -26.40 -8.52
C LEU A 534 12.58 -26.38 -7.02
N TYR A 535 12.74 -25.19 -6.44
CA TYR A 535 12.96 -24.99 -5.01
C TYR A 535 11.90 -24.09 -4.36
N THR A 536 11.13 -23.35 -5.16
CA THR A 536 10.10 -22.45 -4.70
C THR A 536 8.75 -22.76 -5.35
N VAL A 537 7.67 -22.44 -4.62
CA VAL A 537 6.33 -22.26 -5.18
C VAL A 537 6.16 -20.77 -5.48
N VAL A 538 5.68 -20.47 -6.69
CA VAL A 538 5.38 -19.12 -7.19
C VAL A 538 3.88 -19.01 -7.44
N PRO A 539 3.12 -18.27 -6.62
CA PRO A 539 1.67 -18.17 -6.76
C PRO A 539 1.25 -17.26 -7.93
N SER A 540 1.97 -16.17 -8.16
CA SER A 540 1.66 -15.16 -9.17
C SER A 540 2.92 -14.47 -9.68
N PHE A 541 2.79 -13.79 -10.82
CA PHE A 541 3.86 -13.06 -11.47
C PHE A 541 3.33 -11.78 -12.14
N SER A 542 4.22 -10.85 -12.43
CA SER A 542 4.02 -9.72 -13.34
C SER A 542 5.11 -9.74 -14.42
N VAL A 543 5.06 -8.77 -15.34
CA VAL A 543 6.01 -8.67 -16.44
C VAL A 543 6.64 -7.28 -16.47
N SER A 544 7.94 -7.19 -16.20
CA SER A 544 8.70 -5.95 -16.40
C SER A 544 9.15 -5.85 -17.86
N THR A 545 8.84 -4.73 -18.52
CA THR A 545 9.16 -4.50 -19.93
C THR A 545 9.32 -3.02 -20.24
N CYS A 546 9.91 -2.68 -21.39
CA CYS A 546 9.67 -1.39 -22.02
C CYS A 546 8.64 -1.49 -23.16
N VAL A 547 7.75 -0.51 -23.23
CA VAL A 547 6.71 -0.37 -24.26
C VAL A 547 7.10 0.79 -25.19
N ALA A 548 6.84 0.66 -26.49
CA ALA A 548 7.08 1.72 -27.47
C ALA A 548 5.90 1.88 -28.43
N ALA A 549 5.72 3.09 -28.96
CA ALA A 549 4.83 3.31 -30.10
C ALA A 549 5.32 2.52 -31.32
N LYS A 550 4.43 1.72 -31.90
CA LYS A 550 4.73 0.88 -33.07
C LYS A 550 5.17 1.69 -34.28
N ASP A 551 4.69 2.92 -34.44
CA ASP A 551 5.11 3.80 -35.54
C ASP A 551 6.59 4.21 -35.45
N ASN A 552 7.16 4.26 -34.24
CA ASN A 552 8.55 4.67 -34.02
C ASN A 552 9.54 3.53 -34.28
N VAL A 553 9.16 2.29 -33.94
CA VAL A 553 10.07 1.13 -33.97
C VAL A 553 9.66 0.02 -34.95
N GLY A 554 8.39 -0.06 -35.33
CA GLY A 554 7.85 -1.17 -36.13
C GLY A 554 8.11 -2.52 -35.45
N ASP A 555 8.75 -3.43 -36.17
CA ASP A 555 9.21 -4.72 -35.65
C ASP A 555 10.69 -4.68 -35.17
N GLU A 556 11.34 -3.51 -35.21
CA GLU A 556 12.74 -3.35 -34.78
C GLU A 556 12.84 -3.38 -33.25
N LYS A 557 13.76 -4.20 -32.74
CA LYS A 557 14.10 -4.24 -31.31
C LYS A 557 15.10 -3.12 -30.98
N VAL A 558 14.82 -2.39 -29.90
CA VAL A 558 15.71 -1.35 -29.39
C VAL A 558 16.83 -2.02 -28.60
N THR A 559 18.05 -1.57 -28.86
CA THR A 559 19.30 -2.04 -28.27
C THR A 559 20.03 -0.83 -27.71
N LEU A 560 21.01 -1.09 -26.84
CA LEU A 560 21.92 -0.05 -26.34
C LEU A 560 22.63 0.70 -27.49
N GLY A 561 22.90 0.00 -28.61
CA GLY A 561 23.63 0.54 -29.76
C GLY A 561 22.78 1.34 -30.77
N ASN A 562 21.50 1.02 -30.95
CA ASN A 562 20.61 1.70 -31.91
C ASN A 562 19.61 2.67 -31.27
N TYR A 563 19.47 2.68 -29.94
CA TYR A 563 18.52 3.56 -29.23
C TYR A 563 18.61 5.02 -29.68
N LYS A 564 19.83 5.57 -29.67
CA LYS A 564 20.07 6.97 -30.07
C LYS A 564 19.65 7.24 -31.51
N ASP A 565 20.00 6.34 -32.43
CA ASP A 565 19.65 6.46 -33.84
C ASP A 565 18.12 6.41 -34.05
N ILE A 566 17.42 5.57 -33.27
CA ILE A 566 15.95 5.47 -33.29
C ILE A 566 15.32 6.75 -32.73
N CYS A 567 15.82 7.28 -31.61
CA CYS A 567 15.36 8.55 -31.05
C CYS A 567 15.51 9.68 -32.08
N GLU A 568 16.72 9.86 -32.62
CA GLU A 568 17.02 10.93 -33.59
C GLU A 568 16.17 10.81 -34.87
N LYS A 569 15.96 9.59 -35.37
CA LYS A 569 15.13 9.33 -36.56
C LYS A 569 13.66 9.73 -36.34
N ASN A 570 13.17 9.61 -35.11
CA ASN A 570 11.79 9.92 -34.73
C ASN A 570 11.64 11.31 -34.11
N GLY A 571 12.70 12.13 -34.09
CA GLY A 571 12.66 13.49 -33.52
C GLY A 571 12.58 13.54 -32.00
N ILE A 572 12.95 12.44 -31.34
CA ILE A 572 12.99 12.28 -29.88
C ILE A 572 14.40 12.64 -29.39
N ASP A 573 14.50 13.40 -28.31
CA ASP A 573 15.79 13.62 -27.62
C ASP A 573 16.17 12.34 -26.85
N PRO A 574 17.31 11.69 -27.16
CA PRO A 574 17.75 10.49 -26.44
C PRO A 574 17.86 10.67 -24.92
N ALA A 575 18.09 11.89 -24.42
CA ALA A 575 18.23 12.18 -22.99
C ALA A 575 16.94 11.95 -22.19
N VAL A 576 15.78 12.16 -22.82
CA VAL A 576 14.45 11.93 -22.22
C VAL A 576 13.69 10.80 -22.93
N GLY A 577 14.37 10.02 -23.78
CA GLY A 577 13.75 8.95 -24.54
C GLY A 577 13.24 7.78 -23.67
N MET A 578 13.64 7.71 -22.40
CA MET A 578 13.13 6.78 -21.37
C MET A 578 12.12 7.44 -20.42
N GLY A 579 11.61 8.64 -20.72
CA GLY A 579 10.69 9.40 -19.86
C GLY A 579 11.41 10.11 -18.71
N ALA A 580 10.86 9.99 -17.50
CA ALA A 580 11.39 10.59 -16.27
C ALA A 580 12.65 9.88 -15.71
N MET A 581 13.15 8.83 -16.38
CA MET A 581 14.31 8.09 -15.89
C MET A 581 15.58 8.97 -15.89
N THR A 582 16.26 9.00 -14.75
CA THR A 582 17.50 9.74 -14.52
C THR A 582 18.66 8.79 -14.28
N ARG A 583 19.89 9.31 -14.18
CA ARG A 583 21.05 8.50 -13.76
C ARG A 583 20.86 7.95 -12.34
N ASN A 584 20.26 8.75 -11.44
CA ASN A 584 20.01 8.34 -10.07
C ASN A 584 18.88 7.30 -9.93
N SER A 585 17.91 7.27 -10.85
CA SER A 585 16.82 6.28 -10.86
C SER A 585 17.03 5.11 -11.82
N ALA A 586 18.23 4.95 -12.40
CA ALA A 586 18.55 3.88 -13.36
C ALA A 586 18.69 2.46 -12.74
N SER A 587 18.30 2.27 -11.48
CA SER A 587 18.40 0.96 -10.78
C SER A 587 17.72 -0.16 -11.55
N GLU A 588 16.56 0.10 -12.14
CA GLU A 588 15.83 -0.89 -12.94
C GLU A 588 16.62 -1.41 -14.14
N LEU A 589 17.43 -0.56 -14.80
CA LEU A 589 18.31 -0.98 -15.90
C LEU A 589 19.46 -1.87 -15.41
N TYR A 590 19.92 -1.68 -14.18
CA TYR A 590 20.92 -2.54 -13.58
C TYR A 590 20.34 -3.87 -13.11
N ALA A 591 19.15 -3.86 -12.48
CA ALA A 591 18.43 -5.06 -12.07
C ALA A 591 18.02 -5.95 -13.25
N THR A 592 17.71 -5.34 -14.41
CA THR A 592 17.35 -6.05 -15.64
C THR A 592 18.56 -6.31 -16.53
N THR A 593 19.02 -5.32 -17.30
CA THR A 593 20.12 -5.48 -18.26
C THR A 593 21.47 -5.71 -17.58
N GLY A 594 21.72 -5.08 -16.43
CA GLY A 594 23.00 -5.18 -15.71
C GLY A 594 23.27 -6.56 -15.11
N THR A 595 22.25 -7.31 -14.71
CA THR A 595 22.40 -8.65 -14.14
C THR A 595 22.64 -9.75 -15.18
N THR A 596 22.35 -9.47 -16.47
CA THR A 596 22.64 -10.40 -17.59
C THR A 596 24.14 -10.69 -17.77
N TYR A 597 25.02 -9.88 -17.16
CA TYR A 597 26.47 -10.06 -17.20
C TYR A 597 27.00 -11.01 -16.12
N ILE A 598 26.12 -11.62 -15.32
CA ILE A 598 26.47 -12.62 -14.31
C ILE A 598 26.13 -14.03 -14.83
N ASP A 599 27.12 -14.91 -14.78
CA ASP A 599 26.94 -16.35 -14.88
C ASP A 599 26.97 -16.93 -13.46
N TYR A 600 25.78 -17.09 -12.89
CA TYR A 600 25.64 -17.60 -11.54
C TYR A 600 26.06 -19.07 -11.40
N GLU A 601 25.86 -19.91 -12.43
CA GLU A 601 26.25 -21.34 -12.40
C GLU A 601 27.77 -21.49 -12.24
N ASN A 602 28.55 -20.62 -12.90
CA ASN A 602 30.00 -20.64 -12.81
C ASN A 602 30.57 -19.62 -11.81
N ALA A 603 29.71 -18.83 -11.16
CA ALA A 603 30.06 -17.68 -10.32
C ALA A 603 31.10 -16.76 -10.97
N THR A 604 30.85 -16.41 -12.23
CA THR A 604 31.69 -15.50 -13.02
C THR A 604 30.85 -14.33 -13.53
N CYS A 605 31.48 -13.21 -13.85
CA CYS A 605 30.81 -12.09 -14.50
C CYS A 605 31.65 -11.54 -15.66
N ASN A 606 31.02 -10.74 -16.53
CA ASN A 606 31.62 -10.19 -17.76
C ASN A 606 31.30 -8.68 -17.93
N TYR A 607 31.39 -7.93 -16.83
CA TYR A 607 31.22 -6.48 -16.77
C TYR A 607 32.34 -5.73 -17.52
N ASP A 608 33.51 -6.34 -17.76
CA ASP A 608 34.58 -5.75 -18.59
C ASP A 608 34.32 -5.87 -20.11
N SER A 609 33.11 -6.29 -20.51
CA SER A 609 32.71 -6.44 -21.91
C SER A 609 32.28 -5.11 -22.55
N GLU A 610 32.34 -5.07 -23.89
CA GLU A 610 31.86 -3.93 -24.68
C GLU A 610 30.37 -3.64 -24.42
N GLY A 611 29.57 -4.68 -24.20
CA GLY A 611 28.15 -4.55 -23.92
C GLY A 611 27.84 -3.78 -22.64
N PHE A 612 28.54 -4.08 -21.54
CA PHE A 612 28.33 -3.37 -20.29
C PHE A 612 28.88 -1.94 -20.35
N VAL A 613 30.00 -1.75 -21.04
CA VAL A 613 30.52 -0.40 -21.34
C VAL A 613 29.48 0.43 -22.12
N ASP A 614 28.74 -0.20 -23.05
CA ASP A 614 27.65 0.46 -23.77
C ASP A 614 26.42 0.73 -22.90
N LEU A 615 26.14 -0.11 -21.89
CA LEU A 615 25.12 0.18 -20.87
C LEU A 615 25.49 1.42 -20.04
N LEU A 616 26.74 1.54 -19.58
CA LEU A 616 27.20 2.73 -18.86
C LEU A 616 27.04 3.98 -19.72
N LYS A 617 27.44 3.92 -21.00
CA LYS A 617 27.28 5.03 -21.94
C LYS A 617 25.81 5.36 -22.21
N PHE A 618 24.95 4.35 -22.26
CA PHE A 618 23.52 4.51 -22.45
C PHE A 618 22.92 5.33 -21.31
N VAL A 619 23.15 4.92 -20.05
CA VAL A 619 22.66 5.62 -18.85
C VAL A 619 23.24 7.04 -18.73
N LYS A 620 24.50 7.25 -19.13
CA LYS A 620 25.13 8.58 -19.10
C LYS A 620 24.40 9.64 -19.94
N GLN A 621 23.55 9.24 -20.89
CA GLN A 621 22.77 10.17 -21.71
C GLN A 621 21.62 10.83 -20.94
N PHE A 622 21.16 10.21 -19.85
CA PHE A 622 20.05 10.71 -19.05
C PHE A 622 20.48 11.90 -18.19
N PRO A 623 19.51 12.77 -17.81
CA PRO A 623 19.76 13.77 -16.79
C PRO A 623 20.20 13.12 -15.47
N GLU A 624 20.95 13.86 -14.66
CA GLU A 624 21.42 13.38 -13.35
C GLU A 624 20.25 13.14 -12.39
N GLU A 625 19.40 14.15 -12.31
CA GLU A 625 18.22 14.24 -11.45
C GLU A 625 17.06 14.79 -12.28
N MET A 626 15.85 14.68 -11.73
CA MET A 626 14.68 15.30 -12.35
C MET A 626 14.79 16.82 -12.25
N ASP A 627 14.16 17.54 -13.17
CA ASP A 627 14.06 18.99 -13.09
C ASP A 627 13.12 19.34 -11.93
N GLU A 628 13.60 20.10 -10.94
CA GLU A 628 12.85 20.48 -9.73
C GLU A 628 11.57 21.26 -10.06
N ASP A 629 11.54 21.96 -11.21
CA ASP A 629 10.40 22.75 -11.67
C ASP A 629 9.38 21.92 -12.49
N MET A 630 9.66 20.64 -12.78
CA MET A 630 8.85 19.81 -13.67
C MET A 630 8.01 18.80 -12.88
N ASP A 631 6.70 18.82 -13.12
CA ASP A 631 5.77 17.87 -12.56
C ASP A 631 6.01 16.45 -13.13
N TYR A 632 5.94 15.43 -12.27
CA TYR A 632 5.99 14.04 -12.69
C TYR A 632 4.86 13.72 -13.68
N GLU A 633 3.67 14.32 -13.49
CA GLU A 633 2.53 14.20 -14.41
C GLU A 633 2.84 14.76 -15.81
N GLU A 634 3.78 15.72 -15.93
CA GLU A 634 4.18 16.22 -17.24
C GLU A 634 4.92 15.13 -18.04
N TYR A 635 5.75 14.32 -17.40
CA TYR A 635 6.48 13.22 -18.05
C TYR A 635 5.56 12.12 -18.58
N ASP A 636 4.41 11.90 -17.93
CA ASP A 636 3.42 10.92 -18.39
C ASP A 636 2.94 11.24 -19.81
N THR A 637 2.81 12.52 -20.15
CA THR A 637 2.39 12.97 -21.48
C THR A 637 3.45 12.75 -22.57
N TYR A 638 4.73 12.57 -22.20
CA TYR A 638 5.84 12.58 -23.17
C TYR A 638 5.74 11.46 -24.20
N TYR A 639 5.19 10.31 -23.82
CA TYR A 639 4.99 9.18 -24.73
C TYR A 639 3.93 9.50 -25.79
N ARG A 640 2.83 10.16 -25.38
CA ARG A 640 1.73 10.57 -26.25
C ARG A 640 2.16 11.69 -27.19
N GLU A 641 2.91 12.66 -26.66
CA GLU A 641 3.49 13.79 -27.39
C GLU A 641 4.69 13.40 -28.26
N ASN A 642 5.11 12.14 -28.23
CA ASN A 642 6.26 11.63 -28.97
C ASN A 642 7.58 12.33 -28.62
N LYS A 643 7.74 12.71 -27.34
CA LYS A 643 8.98 13.18 -26.73
C LYS A 643 9.82 12.04 -26.16
N SER A 644 9.20 10.92 -25.79
CA SER A 644 9.88 9.72 -25.27
C SER A 644 9.62 8.48 -26.14
N LEU A 645 10.58 7.55 -26.14
CA LEU A 645 10.58 6.35 -26.99
C LEU A 645 10.11 5.10 -26.25
N LEU A 646 10.63 4.86 -25.05
CA LEU A 646 10.45 3.64 -24.27
C LEU A 646 9.87 3.96 -22.90
N LEU A 647 8.67 3.46 -22.63
CA LEU A 647 8.06 3.50 -21.30
C LEU A 647 8.43 2.23 -20.55
N SER A 648 9.19 2.35 -19.46
CA SER A 648 9.37 1.24 -18.52
C SER A 648 8.06 0.98 -17.80
N TYR A 649 7.64 -0.28 -17.70
CA TYR A 649 6.35 -0.63 -17.13
C TYR A 649 6.35 -2.06 -16.55
N ASN A 650 5.67 -2.23 -15.42
CA ASN A 650 5.36 -3.54 -14.85
C ASN A 650 3.91 -3.89 -15.16
N ILE A 651 3.69 -4.91 -15.99
CA ILE A 651 2.37 -5.35 -16.40
C ILE A 651 1.90 -6.46 -15.44
N SER A 652 0.79 -6.21 -14.76
CA SER A 652 0.18 -7.08 -13.76
C SER A 652 -1.26 -7.48 -14.11
N SER A 653 -1.89 -6.84 -15.11
CA SER A 653 -3.26 -7.13 -15.54
C SER A 653 -3.49 -6.97 -17.05
N PHE A 654 -4.63 -7.45 -17.55
CA PHE A 654 -5.02 -7.27 -18.96
C PHE A 654 -5.46 -5.84 -19.29
N LYS A 655 -6.06 -5.15 -18.32
CA LYS A 655 -6.63 -3.79 -18.51
C LYS A 655 -5.55 -2.76 -18.81
N GLU A 656 -4.36 -2.93 -18.22
CA GLU A 656 -3.18 -2.07 -18.46
C GLU A 656 -2.78 -2.00 -19.93
N TYR A 657 -3.11 -3.00 -20.77
CA TYR A 657 -2.91 -2.91 -22.23
C TYR A 657 -3.63 -1.67 -22.81
N GLN A 658 -4.86 -1.40 -22.35
CA GLN A 658 -5.64 -0.23 -22.77
C GLN A 658 -5.04 1.07 -22.23
N VAL A 659 -4.56 1.07 -20.99
CA VAL A 659 -3.91 2.22 -20.35
C VAL A 659 -2.65 2.62 -21.13
N LEU A 660 -1.84 1.63 -21.48
CA LEU A 660 -0.65 1.83 -22.32
C LEU A 660 -1.01 2.33 -23.72
N GLU A 661 -1.92 1.65 -24.42
CA GLU A 661 -2.24 1.94 -25.82
C GLU A 661 -3.03 3.25 -25.98
N LYS A 662 -4.07 3.46 -25.17
CA LYS A 662 -5.01 4.58 -25.26
C LYS A 662 -4.57 5.79 -24.43
N GLY A 663 -3.92 5.59 -23.28
CA GLY A 663 -3.46 6.63 -22.35
C GLY A 663 -2.05 7.11 -22.63
N TYR A 664 -1.03 6.30 -22.32
CA TYR A 664 0.36 6.72 -22.51
C TYR A 664 0.74 7.00 -23.96
N PHE A 665 0.31 6.18 -24.92
CA PHE A 665 0.76 6.32 -26.32
C PHE A 665 -0.27 6.94 -27.27
N GLY A 666 -1.57 6.64 -27.08
CA GLY A 666 -2.65 7.04 -28.00
C GLY A 666 -2.52 6.44 -29.40
N LYS A 667 -1.77 5.34 -29.53
CA LYS A 667 -1.35 4.69 -30.78
C LYS A 667 -1.09 3.21 -30.53
N ASP A 668 -1.07 2.40 -31.60
CA ASP A 668 -0.60 1.02 -31.55
C ASP A 668 0.76 0.92 -30.82
N ILE A 669 0.87 -0.03 -29.90
CA ILE A 669 2.09 -0.26 -29.11
C ILE A 669 2.79 -1.57 -29.50
N VAL A 670 4.05 -1.70 -29.08
CA VAL A 670 4.80 -2.95 -29.05
C VAL A 670 5.49 -3.14 -27.69
N PHE A 671 5.48 -4.36 -27.17
CA PHE A 671 6.32 -4.76 -26.04
C PHE A 671 7.76 -4.96 -26.54
N ASN A 672 8.55 -3.88 -26.49
CA ASN A 672 9.91 -3.89 -27.03
C ASN A 672 10.87 -4.61 -26.07
N GLY A 673 10.71 -4.37 -24.77
CA GLY A 673 11.62 -4.83 -23.72
C GLY A 673 12.71 -3.79 -23.40
N PHE A 674 13.40 -3.97 -22.28
CA PHE A 674 14.55 -3.17 -21.88
C PHE A 674 15.68 -3.32 -22.90
N PRO A 675 16.33 -2.22 -23.32
CA PRO A 675 17.44 -2.30 -24.25
C PRO A 675 18.60 -3.14 -23.69
N THR A 676 18.98 -4.19 -24.42
CA THR A 676 20.22 -4.95 -24.20
C THR A 676 21.15 -4.78 -25.41
N VAL A 677 22.27 -5.51 -25.44
CA VAL A 677 23.20 -5.50 -26.57
C VAL A 677 22.58 -6.11 -27.84
N ASP A 678 21.80 -7.18 -27.68
CA ASP A 678 21.33 -8.02 -28.80
C ASP A 678 19.82 -7.85 -29.10
N GLY A 679 19.11 -7.01 -28.35
CA GLY A 679 17.68 -6.74 -28.54
C GLY A 679 17.01 -6.17 -27.30
N GLY A 680 15.75 -5.78 -27.41
CA GLY A 680 14.92 -5.45 -26.25
C GLY A 680 14.43 -6.75 -25.59
N GLU A 681 14.61 -6.87 -24.27
CA GLU A 681 14.21 -8.03 -23.48
C GLU A 681 13.18 -7.67 -22.40
N SER A 682 12.19 -8.53 -22.22
CA SER A 682 11.17 -8.41 -21.17
C SER A 682 11.36 -9.53 -20.17
N TYR A 683 11.05 -9.26 -18.90
CA TYR A 683 11.39 -10.13 -17.79
C TYR A 683 10.15 -10.50 -16.99
N ILE A 684 10.14 -11.73 -16.50
CA ILE A 684 9.16 -12.25 -15.56
C ILE A 684 9.55 -11.73 -14.17
N SER A 685 8.62 -11.07 -13.50
CA SER A 685 8.78 -10.63 -12.12
C SER A 685 7.92 -11.52 -11.23
N VAL A 686 8.54 -12.27 -10.32
CA VAL A 686 7.79 -13.17 -9.42
C VAL A 686 7.37 -12.41 -8.17
N ASN A 687 6.08 -12.42 -7.85
CA ASN A 687 5.55 -11.56 -6.78
C ASN A 687 5.82 -12.14 -5.39
N THR A 688 5.78 -13.47 -5.26
CA THR A 688 6.04 -14.17 -4.00
C THR A 688 6.66 -15.53 -4.29
N GLN A 689 7.65 -15.90 -3.49
CA GLN A 689 8.34 -17.18 -3.60
C GLN A 689 8.38 -17.87 -2.24
N ILE A 690 7.94 -19.12 -2.19
CA ILE A 690 7.92 -19.89 -0.94
C ILE A 690 8.87 -21.07 -1.08
N ALA A 691 9.93 -21.12 -0.26
CA ALA A 691 10.88 -22.23 -0.22
C ALA A 691 10.67 -23.10 1.03
N MET A 692 10.92 -24.41 0.89
CA MET A 692 10.98 -25.32 2.02
C MET A 692 12.43 -25.52 2.46
N ASN A 693 12.72 -25.33 3.74
CA ASN A 693 14.02 -25.67 4.30
C ASN A 693 14.23 -27.19 4.27
N LYS A 694 15.38 -27.66 3.80
CA LYS A 694 15.73 -29.09 3.75
C LYS A 694 15.65 -29.78 5.11
N ASP A 695 15.91 -29.03 6.18
CA ASP A 695 15.86 -29.50 7.57
C ASP A 695 14.44 -29.46 8.18
N CYS A 696 13.42 -29.05 7.40
CA CYS A 696 12.03 -29.15 7.80
C CYS A 696 11.68 -30.60 8.20
N LYS A 697 11.14 -30.77 9.41
CA LYS A 697 10.77 -32.09 9.94
C LYS A 697 9.39 -32.55 9.47
N ASN A 698 8.52 -31.60 9.12
CA ASN A 698 7.12 -31.82 8.78
C ASN A 698 6.88 -31.54 7.29
N LYS A 699 7.70 -32.15 6.42
CA LYS A 699 7.76 -31.81 4.98
C LYS A 699 6.44 -31.99 4.25
N GLU A 700 5.68 -33.04 4.56
CA GLU A 700 4.38 -33.26 3.93
C GLU A 700 3.37 -32.18 4.31
N ALA A 701 3.37 -31.74 5.57
CA ALA A 701 2.48 -30.66 6.00
C ALA A 701 2.91 -29.29 5.47
N ALA A 702 4.22 -29.05 5.36
CA ALA A 702 4.78 -27.88 4.69
C ALA A 702 4.39 -27.86 3.21
N TRP A 703 4.49 -29.01 2.51
CA TRP A 703 4.04 -29.14 1.12
C TRP A 703 2.53 -28.86 0.97
N GLU A 704 1.67 -29.41 1.84
CA GLU A 704 0.23 -29.13 1.79
C GLU A 704 -0.09 -27.63 1.94
N PHE A 705 0.70 -26.90 2.75
CA PHE A 705 0.61 -25.45 2.82
C PHE A 705 1.07 -24.78 1.52
N MET A 706 2.26 -25.11 1.02
CA MET A 706 2.78 -24.52 -0.22
C MET A 706 1.86 -24.79 -1.42
N LYS A 707 1.27 -26.00 -1.48
CA LYS A 707 0.28 -26.41 -2.48
C LYS A 707 -0.99 -25.55 -2.43
N SER A 708 -1.37 -24.99 -1.27
CA SER A 708 -2.59 -24.20 -1.15
C SER A 708 -2.58 -22.94 -2.02
N PHE A 709 -1.40 -22.49 -2.47
CA PHE A 709 -1.23 -21.38 -3.39
C PHE A 709 -1.41 -21.79 -4.87
N LEU A 710 -1.33 -23.08 -5.20
CA LEU A 710 -1.35 -23.60 -6.57
C LEU A 710 -2.71 -24.13 -7.03
N VAL A 711 -3.66 -24.29 -6.11
CA VAL A 711 -5.00 -24.84 -6.39
C VAL A 711 -5.97 -23.77 -6.89
N ASP A 712 -7.03 -24.19 -7.59
CA ASP A 712 -8.06 -23.31 -8.18
C ASP A 712 -8.60 -22.29 -7.17
N ASP A 713 -8.92 -22.77 -5.96
CA ASP A 713 -9.40 -21.93 -4.87
C ASP A 713 -8.52 -20.70 -4.67
N TYR A 714 -7.20 -20.82 -4.73
CA TYR A 714 -6.31 -19.67 -4.61
C TYR A 714 -6.18 -18.90 -5.93
N GLN A 715 -5.88 -19.61 -7.01
CA GLN A 715 -5.50 -19.02 -8.29
C GLN A 715 -6.64 -18.23 -8.95
N ASP A 716 -7.89 -18.62 -8.72
CA ASP A 716 -9.07 -17.97 -9.28
C ASP A 716 -9.48 -16.69 -8.52
N ARG A 717 -8.86 -16.42 -7.35
CA ARG A 717 -9.13 -15.26 -6.48
C ARG A 717 -7.94 -14.29 -6.41
N LEU A 718 -7.04 -14.34 -7.38
CA LEU A 718 -5.92 -13.40 -7.45
C LEU A 718 -6.40 -12.08 -8.05
N ASP A 719 -6.41 -11.05 -7.22
CA ASP A 719 -6.80 -9.68 -7.61
C ASP A 719 -5.60 -8.89 -8.17
N TYR A 720 -4.38 -9.23 -7.72
CA TYR A 720 -3.14 -8.59 -8.14
C TYR A 720 -2.16 -9.57 -8.80
N GLY A 721 -1.67 -9.20 -9.98
CA GLY A 721 -0.75 -9.98 -10.80
C GLY A 721 -1.42 -11.11 -11.57
N PHE A 722 -0.63 -11.71 -12.47
CA PHE A 722 -1.06 -12.85 -13.26
C PHE A 722 -0.95 -14.16 -12.46
N PRO A 723 -2.00 -15.01 -12.47
CA PRO A 723 -1.96 -16.31 -11.84
C PRO A 723 -1.03 -17.26 -12.62
N ILE A 724 -0.31 -18.11 -11.89
CA ILE A 724 0.56 -19.11 -12.51
C ILE A 724 -0.23 -20.26 -13.16
N LYS A 725 -1.49 -20.45 -12.78
CA LYS A 725 -2.36 -21.47 -13.36
C LYS A 725 -2.95 -21.00 -14.69
N THR A 726 -2.81 -21.81 -15.74
CA THR A 726 -3.20 -21.44 -17.11
C THR A 726 -4.69 -21.14 -17.21
N SER A 727 -5.54 -21.94 -16.55
CA SER A 727 -6.99 -21.73 -16.57
C SER A 727 -7.41 -20.43 -15.90
N ALA A 728 -6.76 -20.03 -14.81
CA ALA A 728 -7.03 -18.78 -14.11
C ALA A 728 -6.56 -17.57 -14.95
N LEU A 729 -5.40 -17.68 -15.63
CA LEU A 729 -4.92 -16.65 -16.54
C LEU A 729 -5.86 -16.46 -17.74
N GLU A 730 -6.34 -17.57 -18.31
CA GLU A 730 -7.35 -17.55 -19.39
C GLU A 730 -8.69 -16.97 -18.91
N ALA A 731 -9.08 -17.22 -17.66
CA ALA A 731 -10.28 -16.63 -17.07
C ALA A 731 -10.14 -15.12 -16.84
N GLN A 732 -8.98 -14.63 -16.40
CA GLN A 732 -8.71 -13.19 -16.33
C GLN A 732 -8.75 -12.54 -17.72
N ALA A 733 -8.21 -13.22 -18.74
CA ALA A 733 -8.30 -12.76 -20.13
C ALA A 733 -9.74 -12.73 -20.66
N GLU A 734 -10.58 -13.70 -20.26
CA GLU A 734 -12.01 -13.71 -20.59
C GLU A 734 -12.76 -12.59 -19.84
N LYS A 735 -12.46 -12.37 -18.55
CA LYS A 735 -13.02 -11.27 -17.76
C LYS A 735 -12.77 -9.91 -18.42
N ALA A 736 -11.56 -9.69 -18.94
CA ALA A 736 -11.19 -8.46 -19.65
C ALA A 736 -11.91 -8.27 -21.00
N GLN A 737 -12.59 -9.30 -21.54
CA GLN A 737 -13.41 -9.19 -22.76
C GLN A 737 -14.85 -8.75 -22.48
N HIS A 738 -15.12 -8.33 -21.25
CA HIS A 738 -16.37 -7.75 -20.82
C HIS A 738 -16.11 -6.37 -20.21
N LYS A 739 -17.11 -5.50 -20.24
CA LYS A 739 -17.10 -4.28 -19.43
C LYS A 739 -16.76 -4.61 -17.97
N PRO A 740 -16.05 -3.72 -17.24
CA PRO A 740 -15.82 -3.88 -15.81
C PRO A 740 -17.10 -4.29 -15.08
N TYR A 741 -16.95 -5.22 -14.13
CA TYR A 741 -18.09 -5.77 -13.41
C TYR A 741 -17.64 -6.42 -12.11
N TYR A 742 -18.56 -6.47 -11.16
CA TYR A 742 -18.48 -7.34 -9.99
C TYR A 742 -19.67 -8.31 -9.96
N ILE A 743 -19.60 -9.28 -9.05
CA ILE A 743 -20.70 -10.19 -8.75
C ILE A 743 -21.23 -9.80 -7.37
N ASP A 744 -22.48 -9.36 -7.30
CA ASP A 744 -23.11 -8.96 -6.05
C ASP A 744 -23.35 -10.16 -5.10
N SER A 745 -23.82 -9.87 -3.89
CA SER A 745 -24.11 -10.88 -2.86
C SER A 745 -25.17 -11.91 -3.27
N ASP A 746 -26.05 -11.57 -4.23
CA ASP A 746 -27.06 -12.46 -4.81
C ASP A 746 -26.51 -13.30 -6.00
N GLY A 747 -25.26 -13.07 -6.39
CA GLY A 747 -24.60 -13.77 -7.49
C GLY A 747 -24.95 -13.23 -8.87
N LYS A 748 -25.52 -12.03 -8.97
CA LYS A 748 -25.83 -11.33 -10.23
C LYS A 748 -24.61 -10.49 -10.65
N LYS A 749 -24.39 -10.45 -11.96
CA LYS A 749 -23.35 -9.62 -12.58
C LYS A 749 -23.86 -8.18 -12.64
N VAL A 750 -23.13 -7.25 -12.03
CA VAL A 750 -23.37 -5.81 -12.10
C VAL A 750 -22.24 -5.17 -12.88
N GLU A 751 -22.56 -4.48 -13.98
CA GLU A 751 -21.56 -3.76 -14.78
C GLU A 751 -21.20 -2.45 -14.08
N THR A 752 -19.94 -2.09 -14.12
CA THR A 752 -19.40 -0.87 -13.53
C THR A 752 -18.69 -0.05 -14.59
N SER A 753 -18.57 1.26 -14.34
CA SER A 753 -17.62 2.10 -15.06
C SER A 753 -16.29 2.10 -14.31
N GLU A 754 -15.19 2.19 -15.03
CA GLU A 754 -13.84 2.29 -14.47
C GLU A 754 -13.01 3.14 -15.42
N SER A 755 -12.41 4.19 -14.90
CA SER A 755 -11.58 5.13 -15.67
C SER A 755 -10.21 5.26 -15.02
N TRP A 756 -9.17 5.35 -15.86
CA TRP A 756 -7.78 5.51 -15.42
C TRP A 756 -7.22 6.79 -16.02
N HIS A 757 -6.59 7.63 -15.21
CA HIS A 757 -5.83 8.77 -15.72
C HIS A 757 -4.42 8.32 -16.11
N ALA A 758 -4.06 8.45 -17.39
CA ALA A 758 -2.72 8.10 -17.88
C ALA A 758 -2.34 8.89 -19.13
N GLY A 759 -1.11 9.41 -19.17
CA GLY A 759 -0.63 10.20 -20.30
C GLY A 759 -1.40 11.51 -20.50
N GLY A 760 -1.89 12.12 -19.42
CA GLY A 760 -2.71 13.33 -19.42
C GLY A 760 -4.12 13.12 -19.99
N GLN A 761 -4.68 11.92 -19.88
CA GLN A 761 -5.97 11.54 -20.44
C GLN A 761 -6.73 10.63 -19.49
N ASP A 762 -8.04 10.83 -19.40
CA ASP A 762 -8.96 9.89 -18.75
C ASP A 762 -9.34 8.78 -19.74
N ILE A 763 -9.04 7.54 -19.37
CA ILE A 763 -9.24 6.36 -20.21
C ILE A 763 -10.33 5.49 -19.59
N GLU A 764 -11.49 5.43 -20.23
CA GLU A 764 -12.53 4.46 -19.91
C GLU A 764 -12.03 3.03 -20.22
N ILE A 765 -12.05 2.17 -19.21
CA ILE A 765 -11.73 0.75 -19.34
C ILE A 765 -12.95 0.02 -19.88
N THR A 766 -12.86 -0.39 -21.14
CA THR A 766 -13.94 -1.05 -21.88
C THR A 766 -13.62 -2.51 -22.16
N GLU A 767 -14.55 -3.25 -22.75
CA GLU A 767 -14.30 -4.63 -23.15
C GLU A 767 -13.16 -4.74 -24.18
N MET A 768 -12.21 -5.63 -23.90
CA MET A 768 -11.14 -5.97 -24.85
C MET A 768 -11.61 -7.00 -25.88
N SER A 769 -11.08 -6.92 -27.08
CA SER A 769 -11.23 -7.98 -28.08
C SER A 769 -10.42 -9.23 -27.71
N LYS A 770 -10.80 -10.35 -28.33
CA LYS A 770 -10.01 -11.60 -28.27
C LYS A 770 -8.61 -11.45 -28.88
N GLU A 771 -8.42 -10.50 -29.79
CA GLU A 771 -7.12 -10.24 -30.39
C GLU A 771 -6.19 -9.55 -29.40
N GLU A 772 -6.67 -8.53 -28.68
CA GLU A 772 -5.87 -7.79 -27.70
C GLU A 772 -5.47 -8.67 -26.51
N THR A 773 -6.43 -9.38 -25.92
CA THR A 773 -6.14 -10.34 -24.84
C THR A 773 -5.23 -11.49 -25.31
N GLY A 774 -5.41 -11.96 -26.54
CA GLY A 774 -4.54 -12.94 -27.17
C GLY A 774 -3.10 -12.46 -27.35
N LYS A 775 -2.90 -11.19 -27.77
CA LYS A 775 -1.56 -10.58 -27.90
C LYS A 775 -0.81 -10.59 -26.56
N LEU A 776 -1.49 -10.26 -25.46
CA LEU A 776 -0.86 -10.26 -24.14
C LEU A 776 -0.53 -11.68 -23.65
N ILE A 777 -1.43 -12.64 -23.87
CA ILE A 777 -1.15 -14.06 -23.57
C ILE A 777 0.06 -14.57 -24.36
N ASP A 778 0.13 -14.28 -25.66
CA ASP A 778 1.23 -14.71 -26.51
C ASP A 778 2.55 -14.05 -26.09
N PHE A 779 2.50 -12.78 -25.69
CA PHE A 779 3.65 -12.08 -25.10
C PHE A 779 4.11 -12.77 -23.81
N ILE A 780 3.22 -13.00 -22.84
CA ILE A 780 3.53 -13.71 -21.58
C ILE A 780 4.16 -15.08 -21.84
N LYS A 781 3.62 -15.85 -22.79
CA LYS A 781 4.14 -17.19 -23.16
C LYS A 781 5.47 -17.15 -23.89
N SER A 782 5.88 -15.99 -24.41
CA SER A 782 7.18 -15.81 -25.09
C SER A 782 8.34 -15.55 -24.13
N LEU A 783 8.04 -15.14 -22.89
CA LEU A 783 9.04 -14.79 -21.90
C LEU A 783 9.82 -16.00 -21.39
N THR A 784 11.11 -15.81 -21.12
CA THR A 784 12.00 -16.87 -20.63
C THR A 784 12.96 -16.43 -19.52
N ASN A 785 13.15 -15.12 -19.35
CA ASN A 785 14.06 -14.55 -18.36
C ASN A 785 13.26 -14.03 -17.16
N THR A 786 13.78 -14.23 -15.96
CA THR A 786 13.21 -13.69 -14.71
C THR A 786 14.08 -12.53 -14.23
N VAL A 787 13.47 -11.49 -13.66
CA VAL A 787 14.23 -10.39 -13.03
C VAL A 787 15.05 -10.98 -11.87
N ALA A 788 16.33 -10.64 -11.83
CA ALA A 788 17.21 -10.99 -10.73
C ALA A 788 17.59 -9.70 -10.00
N TYR A 789 17.13 -9.55 -8.77
CA TYR A 789 17.57 -8.45 -7.92
C TYR A 789 18.82 -8.89 -7.15
N GLU A 790 19.90 -8.13 -7.32
CA GLU A 790 21.15 -8.35 -6.59
C GLU A 790 21.62 -7.01 -6.06
N ASN A 791 20.97 -6.51 -5.00
CA ASN A 791 21.24 -5.17 -4.45
C ASN A 791 22.72 -4.91 -4.19
N LYS A 792 23.51 -5.92 -3.81
CA LYS A 792 24.97 -5.78 -3.64
C LYS A 792 25.70 -5.52 -4.96
N VAL A 793 25.30 -6.18 -6.04
CA VAL A 793 25.85 -5.95 -7.37
C VAL A 793 25.42 -4.59 -7.88
N GLU A 794 24.14 -4.25 -7.73
CA GLU A 794 23.59 -2.95 -8.14
C GLU A 794 24.28 -1.80 -7.40
N THR A 795 24.50 -1.94 -6.08
CA THR A 795 25.27 -0.98 -5.26
C THR A 795 26.71 -0.85 -5.78
N ILE A 796 27.39 -1.96 -6.11
CA ILE A 796 28.74 -1.91 -6.68
C ILE A 796 28.76 -1.16 -8.02
N ILE A 797 27.74 -1.37 -8.86
CA ILE A 797 27.63 -0.67 -10.15
C ILE A 797 27.42 0.82 -9.89
N TYR A 798 26.45 1.19 -9.06
CA TYR A 798 26.11 2.57 -8.72
C TYR A 798 27.33 3.33 -8.17
N GLU A 799 27.99 2.80 -7.13
CA GLU A 799 29.16 3.43 -6.50
C GLU A 799 30.33 3.71 -7.45
N GLU A 800 30.48 2.92 -8.52
CA GLU A 800 31.58 3.08 -9.48
C GLU A 800 31.15 3.86 -10.73
N ALA A 801 29.88 3.81 -11.11
CA ALA A 801 29.34 4.45 -12.31
C ALA A 801 29.42 5.98 -12.25
N ASP A 802 29.24 6.59 -11.08
CA ASP A 802 29.31 8.04 -10.87
C ASP A 802 30.63 8.64 -11.35
N ALA A 803 31.75 7.95 -11.11
CA ALA A 803 33.05 8.41 -11.57
C ALA A 803 33.15 8.50 -13.11
N PHE A 804 32.40 7.67 -13.84
CA PHE A 804 32.28 7.81 -15.29
C PHE A 804 31.30 8.93 -15.66
N TYR A 805 30.18 9.06 -14.94
CA TYR A 805 29.17 10.08 -15.17
C TYR A 805 29.67 11.51 -14.96
N GLU A 806 30.61 11.69 -14.04
CA GLU A 806 31.31 12.95 -13.76
C GLU A 806 32.62 13.16 -14.58
N ASP A 807 32.86 12.35 -15.61
CA ASP A 807 34.08 12.40 -16.45
C ASP A 807 35.40 12.20 -15.69
N GLN A 808 35.39 11.59 -14.50
CA GLN A 808 36.59 11.32 -13.69
C GLN A 808 37.38 10.08 -14.16
N LYS A 809 36.68 9.07 -14.70
CA LYS A 809 37.23 7.82 -15.26
C LYS A 809 36.61 7.51 -16.61
N SER A 810 37.26 6.68 -17.43
CA SER A 810 36.61 6.15 -18.64
C SER A 810 35.60 5.05 -18.30
N ALA A 811 34.63 4.78 -19.20
CA ALA A 811 33.66 3.70 -19.01
C ALA A 811 34.36 2.33 -18.88
N GLU A 812 35.43 2.11 -19.65
CA GLU A 812 36.24 0.89 -19.59
C GLU A 812 36.96 0.75 -18.24
N GLU A 813 37.50 1.85 -17.69
CA GLU A 813 38.13 1.83 -16.36
C GLU A 813 37.12 1.53 -15.25
N VAL A 814 35.90 2.07 -15.34
CA VAL A 814 34.81 1.77 -14.40
C VAL A 814 34.35 0.33 -14.52
N ALA A 815 34.12 -0.14 -15.75
CA ALA A 815 33.77 -1.53 -16.05
C ALA A 815 34.79 -2.53 -15.48
N ASP A 816 36.09 -2.27 -15.63
CA ASP A 816 37.17 -3.09 -15.05
C ASP A 816 37.09 -3.15 -13.51
N ILE A 817 36.72 -2.05 -12.85
CA ILE A 817 36.58 -2.00 -11.38
C ILE A 817 35.35 -2.79 -10.94
N ILE A 818 34.21 -2.58 -11.59
CA ILE A 818 32.97 -3.34 -11.33
C ILE A 818 33.22 -4.83 -11.54
N GLN A 819 33.82 -5.22 -12.67
CA GLN A 819 34.23 -6.61 -12.95
C GLN A 819 35.03 -7.19 -11.78
N SER A 820 36.05 -6.46 -11.30
CA SER A 820 36.88 -6.92 -10.19
C SER A 820 36.10 -7.06 -8.88
N ARG A 821 35.26 -6.07 -8.54
CA ARG A 821 34.49 -6.05 -7.28
C ARG A 821 33.41 -7.15 -7.27
N VAL A 822 32.66 -7.28 -8.36
CA VAL A 822 31.62 -8.32 -8.50
C VAL A 822 32.25 -9.71 -8.56
N SER A 823 33.38 -9.90 -9.26
CA SER A 823 34.09 -11.19 -9.24
C SER A 823 34.50 -11.62 -7.83
N ILE A 824 34.95 -10.67 -6.99
CA ILE A 824 35.27 -10.95 -5.59
C ILE A 824 34.00 -11.34 -4.83
N TYR A 825 32.93 -10.56 -4.96
CA TYR A 825 31.63 -10.85 -4.33
C TYR A 825 31.10 -12.25 -4.68
N LEU A 826 31.06 -12.59 -5.97
CA LEU A 826 30.63 -13.92 -6.44
C LEU A 826 31.53 -15.03 -5.87
N SER A 827 32.85 -14.80 -5.79
CA SER A 827 33.79 -15.78 -5.24
C SER A 827 33.65 -16.02 -3.73
N GLU A 828 33.20 -15.01 -2.98
CA GLU A 828 32.97 -15.11 -1.54
C GLU A 828 31.63 -15.76 -1.21
N ASN A 829 30.66 -15.71 -2.13
CA ASN A 829 29.30 -16.19 -1.93
C ASN A 829 28.98 -17.51 -2.64
N ASN A 830 29.88 -18.03 -3.48
CA ASN A 830 29.80 -19.38 -4.06
C ASN A 830 30.10 -20.47 -3.00
#